data_AF-A0A6P2D4N2-F1
#
_entry.id   AF-A0A6P2D4N2-F1
#
_cell.length_a   1.000
_cell.length_b   1.000
_cell.length_c   1.000
_cell.angle_alpha   90.00
_cell.angle_beta   90.00
_cell.angle_gamma   90.00
#
_symmetry.space_group_name_H-M   'P 1'
#
loop_
_entity.id
_entity.type
_entity.pdbx_description
1 polymer ?
#
loop_
_entity_poly.entity_id
_entity_poly.type
_entity_poly.pdbx_seq_one_letter_code
_entity_poly.pdbx_strand_id
1 'polypeptide(L)'
;MLLALTFVLATASVNDPLASYAWVRAENDGAGSGFVVDVQKRLLVTCRHVVADRKKVDVFLPWYRDGELVTDRREYLRNRPMLRESGLFVSGTVLKTSDEFDLALVELESLPNGAKAVAFATQAPQMGELLRVIGHRIDLDTVWNTTVGPLRTSGKLSDGYFWHGKKLALGANALIAQLPTDEGDSGGPVFNARGEVVGMDCALRRSCPLAAIVISASDIRTFLNVPPNSVKDAEPASIAEALTRATVWIRPTATDVHLAGTLIEKDLILTCARGLTVMDRVGVALPLHDGDRWVSERSAYRDPLALHLRTAYRSGVVLARDAARDLALIRLDSGSDHTKPLSLAPRVPKPGDALHAMSHPGGLEFAWVYATGAVRQRGCLALDAGEKAPVVNVLVGQLPAQAGSPGGPLVNVRGELVGVLASREGAQQVGYAATTDEIRAFLDVALCDRPARTLTGLLARVESIPAHQARLLARGFGLRAEHHRSAGLFAEAKCDCDHAVMLDAGCVGARLCRALMFEPEAALAELDTAVEKGPFHRDVLVRRAVLAIGAKGFRKARGDLERVLDVCPADTEAREGLARAFLGLGDDTKAATALGDSVRTDFHRIKSVAKLVTDHADVLEQKFPDSPGTVSEWLTKVLGAIEKGARDPKTKGAITDLLKSASSAQNDRERLKLLRAGISALRVPAGH
;
A
#
# COMPACT_ATOMS: atom_id res chain seq x y z
N MET A 1 33.27 -8.53 12.23
CA MET A 1 33.98 -9.72 11.72
C MET A 1 33.57 -11.02 12.41
N LEU A 2 33.35 -11.06 13.73
CA LEU A 2 32.96 -12.32 14.41
C LEU A 2 31.55 -12.86 14.06
N LEU A 3 30.59 -12.03 13.64
CA LEU A 3 29.25 -12.52 13.24
C LEU A 3 29.20 -13.20 11.85
N ALA A 4 30.20 -12.97 10.99
CA ALA A 4 30.25 -13.59 9.67
C ALA A 4 30.85 -15.01 9.70
N LEU A 5 31.64 -15.33 10.72
CA LEU A 5 32.29 -16.64 10.85
C LEU A 5 31.39 -17.70 11.52
N THR A 6 30.43 -17.29 12.36
CA THR A 6 29.49 -18.23 12.99
C THR A 6 28.47 -18.81 11.99
N PHE A 7 28.29 -18.16 10.84
CA PHE A 7 27.33 -18.59 9.81
C PHE A 7 27.86 -19.72 8.92
N VAL A 8 29.17 -19.95 8.89
CA VAL A 8 29.79 -21.02 8.07
C VAL A 8 30.02 -22.31 8.87
N LEU A 9 30.00 -22.25 10.20
CA LEU A 9 30.36 -23.39 11.07
C LEU A 9 29.20 -23.93 11.93
N ALA A 10 27.96 -23.49 11.70
CA ALA A 10 26.78 -23.96 12.44
C ALA A 10 25.61 -24.34 11.52
N THR A 11 25.82 -25.26 10.57
CA THR A 11 24.70 -25.98 9.90
C THR A 11 24.96 -27.47 9.78
N ALA A 12 25.64 -28.08 10.76
CA ALA A 12 25.33 -29.46 11.12
C ALA A 12 24.08 -29.44 12.03
N SER A 13 22.94 -29.03 11.46
CA SER A 13 21.66 -29.01 12.15
C SER A 13 20.91 -30.30 11.85
N VAL A 14 20.85 -31.16 12.86
CA VAL A 14 20.04 -32.34 13.26
C VAL A 14 18.84 -32.83 12.39
N ASN A 15 18.41 -32.18 11.32
CA ASN A 15 17.44 -32.72 10.36
C ASN A 15 17.84 -32.35 8.93
N ASP A 16 18.23 -33.33 8.12
CA ASP A 16 18.34 -33.18 6.67
C ASP A 16 16.94 -33.02 6.06
N PRO A 17 16.55 -31.81 5.59
CA PRO A 17 15.23 -31.59 5.00
C PRO A 17 15.05 -32.29 3.65
N LEU A 18 16.12 -32.77 3.00
CA LEU A 18 16.02 -33.47 1.72
C LEU A 18 15.27 -34.80 1.86
N ALA A 19 15.35 -35.48 3.00
CA ALA A 19 14.65 -36.76 3.25
C ALA A 19 13.12 -36.65 3.21
N SER A 20 12.58 -35.42 3.19
CA SER A 20 11.15 -35.14 3.06
C SER A 20 10.78 -34.56 1.69
N TYR A 21 11.74 -34.41 0.78
CA TYR A 21 11.62 -33.64 -0.45
C TYR A 21 11.49 -34.54 -1.68
N ALA A 22 10.84 -34.02 -2.72
CA ALA A 22 10.62 -34.74 -3.96
C ALA A 22 10.64 -33.81 -5.18
N TRP A 23 11.12 -34.34 -6.31
CA TRP A 23 10.96 -33.74 -7.63
C TRP A 23 9.74 -34.36 -8.32
N VAL A 24 8.71 -33.53 -8.56
CA VAL A 24 7.41 -33.96 -9.09
C VAL A 24 7.33 -33.61 -10.57
N ARG A 25 6.90 -34.58 -11.39
CA ARG A 25 6.72 -34.41 -12.83
C ARG A 25 5.35 -34.92 -13.27
N ALA A 26 4.56 -34.04 -13.88
CA ALA A 26 3.41 -34.39 -14.69
C ALA A 26 3.84 -34.61 -16.15
N GLU A 27 3.15 -35.50 -16.87
CA GLU A 27 3.41 -35.74 -18.29
C GLU A 27 3.18 -34.46 -19.14
N ASN A 28 4.07 -34.22 -20.12
CA ASN A 28 4.13 -33.03 -21.01
C ASN A 28 4.43 -31.70 -20.29
N ASP A 29 5.64 -31.60 -19.72
CA ASP A 29 6.32 -30.37 -19.22
C ASP A 29 5.85 -29.75 -17.88
N GLY A 30 4.86 -30.32 -17.19
CA GLY A 30 4.59 -29.92 -15.81
C GLY A 30 5.67 -30.45 -14.87
N ALA A 31 6.62 -29.61 -14.45
CA ALA A 31 7.65 -29.99 -13.49
C ALA A 31 7.61 -29.04 -12.28
N GLY A 32 7.79 -29.62 -11.10
CA GLY A 32 7.76 -28.89 -9.86
C GLY A 32 8.39 -29.69 -8.74
N SER A 33 8.16 -29.24 -7.53
CA SER A 33 8.63 -29.83 -6.31
C SER A 33 7.47 -30.34 -5.47
N GLY A 34 7.78 -31.18 -4.49
CA GLY A 34 6.81 -31.64 -3.51
C GLY A 34 7.49 -32.10 -2.23
N PHE A 35 6.69 -32.35 -1.21
CA PHE A 35 7.20 -32.82 0.07
C PHE A 35 6.25 -33.76 0.79
N VAL A 36 6.82 -34.69 1.55
CA VAL A 36 6.11 -35.73 2.28
C VAL A 36 5.50 -35.15 3.55
N VAL A 37 4.20 -35.37 3.73
CA VAL A 37 3.43 -34.92 4.90
C VAL A 37 3.00 -36.07 5.80
N ASP A 38 2.94 -37.30 5.29
CA ASP A 38 2.63 -38.50 6.06
C ASP A 38 3.37 -39.71 5.45
N VAL A 39 4.32 -40.28 6.18
CA VAL A 39 5.11 -41.43 5.71
C VAL A 39 4.27 -42.72 5.69
N GLN A 40 3.38 -42.91 6.67
CA GLN A 40 2.58 -44.14 6.79
C GLN A 40 1.55 -44.24 5.67
N LYS A 41 0.93 -43.11 5.34
CA LYS A 41 -0.03 -43.01 4.22
C LYS A 41 0.63 -42.70 2.88
N ARG A 42 1.95 -42.50 2.85
CA ARG A 42 2.74 -42.14 1.65
C ARG A 42 2.23 -40.88 0.96
N LEU A 43 1.82 -39.89 1.75
CA LEU A 43 1.21 -38.67 1.23
C LEU A 43 2.25 -37.58 0.98
N LEU A 44 2.15 -36.97 -0.18
CA LEU A 44 2.95 -35.85 -0.65
C LEU A 44 2.06 -34.67 -1.04
N VAL A 45 2.51 -33.45 -0.75
CA VAL A 45 1.87 -32.21 -1.17
C VAL A 45 2.72 -31.52 -2.24
N THR A 46 2.05 -30.93 -3.23
CA THR A 46 2.63 -30.07 -4.29
C THR A 46 1.62 -29.02 -4.74
N CYS A 47 1.98 -28.15 -5.68
CA CYS A 47 1.07 -27.15 -6.24
C CYS A 47 -0.01 -27.79 -7.13
N ARG A 48 -1.22 -27.22 -7.10
CA ARG A 48 -2.29 -27.58 -8.05
C ARG A 48 -1.85 -27.26 -9.48
N HIS A 49 -1.22 -26.14 -9.72
CA HIS A 49 -0.77 -25.79 -11.07
C HIS A 49 0.34 -26.72 -11.62
N VAL A 50 1.10 -27.40 -10.74
CA VAL A 50 2.12 -28.39 -11.16
C VAL A 50 1.46 -29.68 -11.67
N VAL A 51 0.39 -30.15 -11.02
CA VAL A 51 -0.32 -31.37 -11.44
C VAL A 51 -1.38 -31.10 -12.52
N ALA A 52 -1.84 -29.85 -12.65
CA ALA A 52 -2.92 -29.45 -13.55
C ALA A 52 -4.17 -30.35 -13.40
N ASP A 53 -4.63 -30.98 -14.49
CA ASP A 53 -5.77 -31.91 -14.50
C ASP A 53 -5.35 -33.38 -14.57
N ARG A 54 -4.06 -33.67 -14.32
CA ARG A 54 -3.52 -35.03 -14.38
C ARG A 54 -3.92 -35.84 -13.15
N LYS A 55 -4.16 -37.13 -13.35
CA LYS A 55 -4.49 -38.08 -12.27
C LYS A 55 -3.27 -38.81 -11.70
N LYS A 56 -2.16 -38.81 -12.43
CA LYS A 56 -0.90 -39.44 -12.05
C LYS A 56 0.27 -38.50 -12.27
N VAL A 57 1.29 -38.66 -11.43
CA VAL A 57 2.57 -37.94 -11.51
C VAL A 57 3.72 -38.91 -11.28
N ASP A 58 4.86 -38.58 -11.86
CA ASP A 58 6.14 -39.20 -11.65
C ASP A 58 6.90 -38.45 -10.54
N VAL A 59 7.51 -39.18 -9.61
CA VAL A 59 8.17 -38.59 -8.44
C VAL A 59 9.59 -39.16 -8.29
N PHE A 60 10.58 -38.28 -8.28
CA PHE A 60 11.96 -38.63 -7.92
C PHE A 60 12.27 -38.17 -6.50
N LEU A 61 13.00 -39.02 -5.76
CA LEU A 61 13.45 -38.77 -4.40
C LEU A 61 14.99 -38.61 -4.38
N PRO A 62 15.58 -38.01 -3.32
CA PRO A 62 17.01 -37.74 -3.27
C PRO A 62 17.84 -39.02 -3.46
N TRP A 63 18.76 -38.97 -4.43
CA TRP A 63 19.68 -40.07 -4.70
C TRP A 63 21.09 -39.69 -4.25
N TYR A 64 21.66 -40.52 -3.38
CA TYR A 64 23.05 -40.41 -2.94
C TYR A 64 23.92 -41.46 -3.61
N ARG A 65 25.10 -41.05 -4.10
CA ARG A 65 26.15 -41.91 -4.64
C ARG A 65 27.43 -41.63 -3.85
N ASP A 66 28.00 -42.65 -3.21
CA ASP A 66 29.21 -42.54 -2.38
C ASP A 66 29.13 -41.47 -1.26
N GLY A 67 27.92 -41.27 -0.71
CA GLY A 67 27.67 -40.28 0.34
C GLY A 67 27.41 -38.86 -0.16
N GLU A 68 27.51 -38.61 -1.47
CA GLU A 68 27.23 -37.32 -2.09
C GLU A 68 25.87 -37.30 -2.79
N LEU A 69 25.14 -36.19 -2.67
CA LEU A 69 23.86 -36.00 -3.34
C LEU A 69 24.09 -35.86 -4.86
N VAL A 70 23.46 -36.71 -5.65
CA VAL A 70 23.44 -36.56 -7.10
C VAL A 70 22.54 -35.36 -7.44
N THR A 71 23.11 -34.36 -8.09
CA THR A 71 22.42 -33.11 -8.44
C THR A 71 22.20 -32.93 -9.94
N ASP A 72 22.84 -33.70 -10.82
CA ASP A 72 22.63 -33.60 -12.28
C ASP A 72 21.27 -34.20 -12.68
N ARG A 73 20.40 -33.37 -13.26
CA ARG A 73 19.07 -33.77 -13.74
C ARG A 73 19.12 -34.90 -14.76
N ARG A 74 20.15 -34.94 -15.60
CA ARG A 74 20.30 -35.94 -16.67
C ARG A 74 20.58 -37.32 -16.08
N GLU A 75 21.28 -37.39 -14.96
CA GLU A 75 21.55 -38.65 -14.26
C GLU A 75 20.25 -39.30 -13.76
N TYR A 76 19.32 -38.53 -13.20
CA TYR A 76 18.01 -39.06 -12.79
C TYR A 76 17.20 -39.58 -13.98
N LEU A 77 17.24 -38.86 -15.11
CA LEU A 77 16.45 -39.20 -16.29
C LEU A 77 17.00 -40.42 -17.04
N ARG A 78 18.32 -40.59 -17.11
CA ARG A 78 18.95 -41.76 -17.76
C ARG A 78 18.81 -43.03 -16.92
N ASN A 79 18.81 -42.90 -15.59
CA ASN A 79 18.81 -44.04 -14.68
C ASN A 79 17.42 -44.39 -14.12
N ARG A 80 16.33 -44.02 -14.81
CA ARG A 80 14.94 -44.30 -14.37
C ARG A 80 14.69 -45.77 -13.99
N PRO A 81 15.13 -46.79 -14.76
CA PRO A 81 14.89 -48.19 -14.39
C PRO A 81 15.54 -48.55 -13.04
N MET A 82 16.82 -48.19 -12.86
CA MET A 82 17.57 -48.41 -11.62
C MET A 82 16.94 -47.65 -10.44
N LEU A 83 16.54 -46.39 -10.65
CA LEU A 83 15.89 -45.60 -9.60
C LEU A 83 14.52 -46.18 -9.22
N ARG A 84 13.79 -46.78 -10.16
CA ARG A 84 12.52 -47.45 -9.86
C ARG A 84 12.72 -48.71 -9.02
N GLU A 85 13.71 -49.52 -9.34
CA GLU A 85 14.07 -50.72 -8.54
C GLU A 85 14.50 -50.36 -7.11
N SER A 86 15.22 -49.25 -6.94
CA SER A 86 15.63 -48.75 -5.62
C SER A 86 14.54 -47.99 -4.85
N GLY A 87 13.35 -47.78 -5.43
CA GLY A 87 12.26 -47.01 -4.81
C GLY A 87 12.48 -45.50 -4.77
N LEU A 88 13.46 -44.98 -5.52
CA LEU A 88 13.78 -43.55 -5.64
C LEU A 88 13.08 -42.87 -6.83
N PHE A 89 12.46 -43.65 -7.72
CA PHE A 89 11.57 -43.18 -8.78
C PHE A 89 10.23 -43.92 -8.72
N VAL A 90 9.18 -43.23 -8.26
CA VAL A 90 7.87 -43.82 -7.95
C VAL A 90 6.75 -43.08 -8.68
N SER A 91 5.64 -43.78 -8.94
CA SER A 91 4.42 -43.16 -9.46
C SER A 91 3.52 -42.74 -8.30
N GLY A 92 2.83 -41.61 -8.46
CA GLY A 92 1.91 -41.04 -7.50
C GLY A 92 0.53 -40.83 -8.09
N THR A 93 -0.51 -41.07 -7.30
CA THR A 93 -1.92 -40.83 -7.68
C THR A 93 -2.43 -39.55 -7.03
N VAL A 94 -2.98 -38.62 -7.83
CA VAL A 94 -3.55 -37.37 -7.33
C VAL A 94 -4.88 -37.67 -6.65
N LEU A 95 -4.95 -37.50 -5.33
CA LEU A 95 -6.12 -37.79 -4.52
C LEU A 95 -7.11 -36.61 -4.48
N LYS A 96 -6.57 -35.39 -4.37
CA LYS A 96 -7.36 -34.17 -4.16
C LYS A 96 -6.61 -32.96 -4.69
N THR A 97 -7.35 -32.00 -5.23
CA THR A 97 -6.84 -30.69 -5.64
C THR A 97 -7.67 -29.55 -5.06
N SER A 98 -7.05 -28.38 -4.85
CA SER A 98 -7.73 -27.14 -4.49
C SER A 98 -7.20 -25.98 -5.34
N ASP A 99 -8.10 -25.32 -6.07
CA ASP A 99 -7.79 -24.05 -6.75
C ASP A 99 -7.71 -22.88 -5.76
N GLU A 100 -8.47 -22.95 -4.66
CA GLU A 100 -8.53 -21.94 -3.60
C GLU A 100 -7.19 -21.77 -2.88
N PHE A 101 -6.40 -22.85 -2.77
CA PHE A 101 -5.10 -22.83 -2.08
C PHE A 101 -3.91 -23.10 -3.01
N ASP A 102 -4.15 -23.38 -4.29
CA ASP A 102 -3.15 -23.92 -5.23
C ASP A 102 -2.45 -25.19 -4.70
N LEU A 103 -3.22 -26.13 -4.14
CA LEU A 103 -2.68 -27.36 -3.52
C LEU A 103 -3.15 -28.63 -4.22
N ALA A 104 -2.27 -29.63 -4.28
CA ALA A 104 -2.57 -30.99 -4.68
C ALA A 104 -2.02 -31.99 -3.66
N LEU A 105 -2.82 -32.99 -3.32
CA LEU A 105 -2.44 -34.13 -2.48
C LEU A 105 -2.21 -35.35 -3.38
N VAL A 106 -1.05 -35.98 -3.23
CA VAL A 106 -0.61 -37.13 -4.02
C VAL A 106 -0.29 -38.29 -3.08
N GLU A 107 -0.82 -39.48 -3.38
CA GLU A 107 -0.40 -40.73 -2.72
C GLU A 107 0.65 -41.44 -3.56
N LEU A 108 1.81 -41.71 -2.98
CA LEU A 108 2.91 -42.41 -3.63
C LEU A 108 2.76 -43.93 -3.52
N GLU A 109 3.17 -44.66 -4.56
CA GLU A 109 3.19 -46.13 -4.55
C GLU A 109 4.09 -46.69 -3.44
N SER A 110 5.24 -46.05 -3.19
CA SER A 110 6.16 -46.41 -2.12
C SER A 110 7.00 -45.20 -1.68
N LEU A 111 7.66 -45.35 -0.52
CA LEU A 111 8.67 -44.42 0.00
C LEU A 111 9.91 -45.22 0.42
N PRO A 112 11.13 -44.68 0.20
CA PRO A 112 12.38 -45.33 0.58
C PRO A 112 12.57 -45.33 2.09
N ASN A 113 13.36 -46.29 2.57
CA ASN A 113 13.77 -46.35 3.97
C ASN A 113 14.53 -45.08 4.35
N GLY A 114 14.05 -44.37 5.37
CA GLY A 114 14.62 -43.09 5.81
C GLY A 114 13.85 -41.86 5.34
N ALA A 115 12.78 -42.01 4.52
CA ALA A 115 11.86 -40.93 4.23
C ALA A 115 11.25 -40.35 5.52
N LYS A 116 11.20 -39.02 5.62
CA LYS A 116 10.64 -38.31 6.77
C LYS A 116 9.47 -37.44 6.35
N ALA A 117 8.45 -37.33 7.19
CA ALA A 117 7.43 -36.30 7.02
C ALA A 117 7.97 -34.96 7.54
N VAL A 118 7.57 -33.86 6.92
CA VAL A 118 7.93 -32.51 7.39
C VAL A 118 7.26 -32.19 8.73
N ALA A 119 7.90 -31.34 9.53
CA ALA A 119 7.29 -30.70 10.68
C ALA A 119 6.79 -29.30 10.28
N PHE A 120 5.49 -29.02 10.47
CA PHE A 120 4.94 -27.68 10.24
C PHE A 120 5.24 -26.75 11.40
N ALA A 121 5.59 -25.50 11.08
CA ALA A 121 5.78 -24.46 12.09
C ALA A 121 4.48 -24.20 12.85
N THR A 122 4.58 -24.04 14.17
CA THR A 122 3.46 -23.66 15.03
C THR A 122 3.29 -22.15 15.16
N GLN A 123 4.30 -21.39 14.70
CA GLN A 123 4.34 -19.92 14.70
C GLN A 123 4.46 -19.40 13.28
N ALA A 124 3.76 -18.30 12.98
CA ALA A 124 3.93 -17.60 11.71
C ALA A 124 5.32 -16.91 11.67
N PRO A 125 6.03 -16.96 10.53
CA PRO A 125 7.33 -16.30 10.43
C PRO A 125 7.19 -14.78 10.49
N GLN A 126 8.18 -14.11 11.08
CA GLN A 126 8.20 -12.65 11.21
C GLN A 126 8.81 -11.95 9.98
N MET A 127 8.42 -10.70 9.71
CA MET A 127 9.05 -9.91 8.65
C MET A 127 10.55 -9.76 8.90
N GLY A 128 11.35 -10.05 7.85
CA GLY A 128 12.80 -10.09 7.91
C GLY A 128 13.40 -11.44 8.30
N GLU A 129 12.62 -12.40 8.77
CA GLU A 129 13.10 -13.76 9.09
C GLU A 129 13.62 -14.47 7.83
N LEU A 130 14.78 -15.14 7.93
CA LEU A 130 15.34 -15.88 6.80
C LEU A 130 14.55 -17.16 6.55
N LEU A 131 14.13 -17.31 5.29
CA LEU A 131 13.46 -18.48 4.78
C LEU A 131 14.39 -19.24 3.84
N ARG A 132 14.27 -20.56 3.84
CA ARG A 132 15.00 -21.46 2.94
C ARG A 132 14.01 -22.29 2.15
N VAL A 133 14.10 -22.24 0.84
CA VAL A 133 13.40 -23.15 -0.06
C VAL A 133 14.43 -24.05 -0.72
N ILE A 134 14.14 -25.35 -0.77
CA ILE A 134 14.80 -26.26 -1.70
C ILE A 134 13.88 -26.32 -2.91
N GLY A 135 14.38 -26.49 -4.13
CA GLY A 135 13.58 -26.40 -5.35
C GLY A 135 14.26 -27.03 -6.57
N HIS A 136 13.54 -27.04 -7.69
CA HIS A 136 13.95 -27.67 -8.95
C HIS A 136 13.85 -26.72 -10.14
N ARG A 137 14.39 -25.51 -9.98
CA ARG A 137 14.60 -24.51 -11.04
C ARG A 137 14.78 -25.12 -12.43
N ILE A 138 13.81 -24.88 -13.31
CA ILE A 138 13.76 -25.49 -14.63
C ILE A 138 14.92 -25.04 -15.53
N ASP A 139 15.43 -23.82 -15.32
CA ASP A 139 16.51 -23.19 -16.08
C ASP A 139 17.91 -23.76 -15.80
N LEU A 140 18.07 -24.52 -14.71
CA LEU A 140 19.33 -25.15 -14.35
C LEU A 140 19.38 -26.62 -14.81
N ASP A 141 20.56 -27.13 -15.17
CA ASP A 141 20.75 -28.57 -15.40
C ASP A 141 20.78 -29.38 -14.09
N THR A 142 20.71 -28.70 -12.92
CA THR A 142 20.75 -29.32 -11.60
C THR A 142 19.35 -29.51 -10.98
N VAL A 143 19.28 -30.35 -9.95
CA VAL A 143 18.13 -30.55 -9.05
C VAL A 143 18.57 -30.36 -7.59
N TRP A 144 17.60 -30.21 -6.67
CA TRP A 144 17.81 -29.95 -5.23
C TRP A 144 18.48 -28.60 -4.91
N ASN A 145 18.14 -27.56 -5.67
CA ASN A 145 18.70 -26.22 -5.52
C ASN A 145 18.21 -25.58 -4.22
N THR A 146 19.11 -25.07 -3.40
CA THR A 146 18.75 -24.35 -2.16
C THR A 146 18.83 -22.84 -2.37
N THR A 147 17.75 -22.15 -2.04
CA THR A 147 17.62 -20.70 -2.10
C THR A 147 17.26 -20.15 -0.72
N VAL A 148 17.95 -19.09 -0.28
CA VAL A 148 17.74 -18.47 1.03
C VAL A 148 17.49 -16.97 0.86
N GLY A 149 16.54 -16.43 1.61
CA GLY A 149 16.22 -15.01 1.60
C GLY A 149 15.16 -14.64 2.63
N PRO A 150 15.01 -13.36 2.99
CA PRO A 150 14.09 -12.94 4.04
C PRO A 150 12.63 -12.99 3.62
N LEU A 151 11.75 -13.19 4.60
CA LEU A 151 10.34 -12.83 4.52
C LEU A 151 10.21 -11.30 4.34
N ARG A 152 9.44 -10.88 3.35
CA ARG A 152 9.19 -9.47 3.03
C ARG A 152 7.88 -8.96 3.64
N THR A 153 6.82 -9.76 3.58
CA THR A 153 5.51 -9.45 4.15
C THR A 153 4.63 -10.70 4.16
N SER A 154 3.51 -10.67 4.88
CA SER A 154 2.53 -11.75 4.90
C SER A 154 1.11 -11.19 4.95
N GLY A 155 0.15 -11.91 4.37
CA GLY A 155 -1.26 -11.57 4.47
C GLY A 155 -2.14 -12.32 3.49
N LYS A 156 -3.40 -11.89 3.38
CA LYS A 156 -4.41 -12.55 2.55
C LYS A 156 -4.41 -11.99 1.13
N LEU A 157 -4.36 -12.87 0.13
CA LEU A 157 -4.52 -12.49 -1.27
C LEU A 157 -6.00 -12.20 -1.54
N SER A 158 -6.32 -10.97 -1.91
CA SER A 158 -7.68 -10.55 -2.28
C SER A 158 -8.02 -10.90 -3.72
N ASP A 159 -7.02 -10.92 -4.60
CA ASP A 159 -7.15 -11.23 -6.02
C ASP A 159 -6.42 -12.51 -6.43
N GLY A 160 -5.69 -13.18 -5.54
CA GLY A 160 -4.96 -14.40 -5.91
C GLY A 160 -4.03 -14.17 -7.11
N TYR A 161 -3.90 -15.16 -8.00
CA TYR A 161 -3.09 -15.02 -9.20
C TYR A 161 -3.60 -15.85 -10.38
N PHE A 162 -3.21 -15.44 -11.58
CA PHE A 162 -3.59 -16.13 -12.82
C PHE A 162 -2.55 -17.16 -13.23
N TRP A 163 -3.03 -18.35 -13.57
CA TRP A 163 -2.27 -19.44 -14.20
C TRP A 163 -3.11 -20.01 -15.35
N HIS A 164 -2.59 -19.94 -16.58
CA HIS A 164 -3.28 -20.39 -17.81
C HIS A 164 -4.77 -20.01 -17.92
N GLY A 165 -5.09 -18.73 -17.65
CA GLY A 165 -6.46 -18.21 -17.73
C GLY A 165 -7.36 -18.58 -16.54
N LYS A 166 -6.86 -19.36 -15.58
CA LYS A 166 -7.55 -19.71 -14.34
C LYS A 166 -7.03 -18.86 -13.17
N LYS A 167 -7.94 -18.39 -12.32
CA LYS A 167 -7.61 -17.65 -11.09
C LYS A 167 -7.45 -18.66 -9.95
N LEU A 168 -6.27 -18.70 -9.34
CA LEU A 168 -5.92 -19.56 -8.21
C LEU A 168 -5.64 -18.71 -6.96
N ALA A 169 -5.62 -19.34 -5.78
CA ALA A 169 -5.26 -18.73 -4.50
C ALA A 169 -6.11 -17.51 -4.09
N LEU A 170 -7.35 -17.42 -4.59
CA LEU A 170 -8.27 -16.34 -4.26
C LEU A 170 -8.67 -16.46 -2.78
N GLY A 171 -8.23 -15.52 -1.94
CA GLY A 171 -8.48 -15.55 -0.51
C GLY A 171 -7.47 -16.40 0.29
N ALA A 172 -6.42 -16.93 -0.32
CA ALA A 172 -5.39 -17.68 0.41
C ALA A 172 -4.52 -16.76 1.28
N ASN A 173 -4.05 -17.27 2.42
CA ASN A 173 -3.00 -16.70 3.23
C ASN A 173 -1.64 -17.00 2.59
N ALA A 174 -0.92 -15.95 2.20
CA ALA A 174 0.36 -16.03 1.54
C ALA A 174 1.47 -15.29 2.31
N LEU A 175 2.68 -15.81 2.18
CA LEU A 175 3.92 -15.15 2.56
C LEU A 175 4.61 -14.66 1.30
N ILE A 176 5.17 -13.46 1.34
CA ILE A 176 5.95 -12.89 0.25
C ILE A 176 7.40 -12.84 0.68
N ALA A 177 8.28 -13.50 -0.07
CA ALA A 177 9.69 -13.63 0.30
C ALA A 177 10.61 -13.09 -0.80
N GLN A 178 11.82 -12.69 -0.41
CA GLN A 178 12.88 -12.30 -1.34
C GLN A 178 13.68 -13.56 -1.72
N LEU A 179 13.04 -14.49 -2.45
CA LEU A 179 13.65 -15.72 -2.90
C LEU A 179 13.71 -15.69 -4.44
N PRO A 180 14.90 -15.82 -5.05
CA PRO A 180 15.01 -15.93 -6.51
C PRO A 180 14.58 -17.32 -7.02
N THR A 181 13.30 -17.65 -6.87
CA THR A 181 12.69 -18.90 -7.36
C THR A 181 12.25 -18.78 -8.82
N ASP A 182 12.04 -19.89 -9.52
CA ASP A 182 11.55 -19.94 -10.91
C ASP A 182 10.64 -21.17 -11.12
N GLU A 183 10.05 -21.31 -12.31
CA GLU A 183 9.32 -22.54 -12.69
C GLU A 183 10.14 -23.78 -12.32
N GLY A 184 9.50 -24.80 -11.75
CA GLY A 184 10.16 -25.98 -11.19
C GLY A 184 10.42 -25.92 -9.67
N ASP A 185 10.57 -24.74 -9.07
CA ASP A 185 10.60 -24.60 -7.60
C ASP A 185 9.20 -24.76 -6.99
N SER A 186 8.15 -24.44 -7.76
CA SER A 186 6.74 -24.57 -7.36
C SER A 186 6.42 -25.91 -6.70
N GLY A 187 5.83 -25.85 -5.51
CA GLY A 187 5.49 -27.01 -4.70
C GLY A 187 6.55 -27.37 -3.65
N GLY A 188 7.65 -26.61 -3.60
CA GLY A 188 8.73 -26.84 -2.65
C GLY A 188 8.41 -26.32 -1.24
N PRO A 189 8.68 -27.09 -0.16
CA PRO A 189 8.55 -26.61 1.21
C PRO A 189 9.51 -25.46 1.48
N VAL A 190 8.97 -24.44 2.14
CA VAL A 190 9.71 -23.28 2.63
C VAL A 190 9.90 -23.43 4.13
N PHE A 191 11.16 -23.44 4.55
CA PHE A 191 11.58 -23.67 5.93
C PHE A 191 11.98 -22.37 6.63
N ASN A 192 11.70 -22.29 7.92
CA ASN A 192 12.35 -21.33 8.82
C ASN A 192 13.75 -21.82 9.25
N ALA A 193 14.45 -21.01 10.04
CA ALA A 193 15.77 -21.34 10.56
C ALA A 193 15.80 -22.59 11.47
N ARG A 194 14.65 -23.01 12.04
CA ARG A 194 14.51 -24.22 12.87
C ARG A 194 14.29 -25.48 12.03
N GLY A 195 14.15 -25.37 10.71
CA GLY A 195 13.85 -26.49 9.82
C GLY A 195 12.38 -26.90 9.81
N GLU A 196 11.49 -26.04 10.31
CA GLU A 196 10.03 -26.25 10.26
C GLU A 196 9.45 -25.61 8.99
N VAL A 197 8.45 -26.25 8.38
CA VAL A 197 7.76 -25.74 7.19
C VAL A 197 6.81 -24.61 7.57
N VAL A 198 7.06 -23.42 7.03
CA VAL A 198 6.20 -22.24 7.18
C VAL A 198 5.25 -22.05 5.99
N GLY A 199 5.50 -22.77 4.89
CA GLY A 199 4.65 -22.75 3.69
C GLY A 199 5.23 -23.52 2.52
N MET A 200 4.67 -23.33 1.34
CA MET A 200 5.07 -23.97 0.08
C MET A 200 5.22 -22.90 -1.01
N ASP A 201 6.34 -22.93 -1.74
CA ASP A 201 6.64 -21.97 -2.80
C ASP A 201 5.74 -22.16 -4.04
N CYS A 202 5.31 -21.04 -4.62
CA CYS A 202 4.51 -20.97 -5.85
C CYS A 202 5.22 -20.05 -6.85
N ALA A 203 6.00 -20.63 -7.76
CA ALA A 203 6.72 -19.91 -8.80
C ALA A 203 5.87 -19.85 -10.10
N LEU A 204 5.21 -18.71 -10.30
CA LEU A 204 4.13 -18.55 -11.31
C LEU A 204 4.58 -17.94 -12.65
N ARG A 205 5.88 -17.66 -12.84
CA ARG A 205 6.41 -17.02 -14.06
C ARG A 205 7.73 -17.67 -14.49
N ARG A 206 7.96 -17.77 -15.80
CA ARG A 206 9.24 -18.14 -16.48
C ARG A 206 10.36 -17.12 -16.37
N SER A 207 10.26 -16.22 -15.39
CA SER A 207 11.25 -15.20 -15.12
C SER A 207 11.23 -15.01 -13.63
N CYS A 208 12.35 -15.32 -12.97
CA CYS A 208 12.58 -15.11 -11.54
C CYS A 208 11.79 -13.90 -11.01
N PRO A 209 10.61 -14.11 -10.40
CA PRO A 209 9.74 -13.03 -10.02
C PRO A 209 10.47 -12.28 -8.91
N LEU A 210 10.48 -10.95 -8.96
CA LEU A 210 11.33 -10.22 -8.00
C LEU A 210 10.83 -10.27 -6.52
N ALA A 211 9.75 -11.03 -6.28
CA ALA A 211 9.31 -11.59 -5.00
C ALA A 211 8.67 -12.98 -5.21
N ALA A 212 8.97 -13.95 -4.34
CA ALA A 212 8.37 -15.28 -4.34
C ALA A 212 7.07 -15.28 -3.52
N ILE A 213 6.06 -16.00 -3.99
CA ILE A 213 4.80 -16.22 -3.29
C ILE A 213 4.85 -17.60 -2.63
N VAL A 214 4.54 -17.66 -1.35
CA VAL A 214 4.56 -18.89 -0.57
C VAL A 214 3.20 -19.08 0.08
N ILE A 215 2.51 -20.17 -0.23
CA ILE A 215 1.24 -20.54 0.42
C ILE A 215 1.53 -20.96 1.86
N SER A 216 0.84 -20.35 2.82
CA SER A 216 1.14 -20.54 4.24
C SER A 216 0.89 -21.97 4.74
N ALA A 217 1.65 -22.39 5.76
CA ALA A 217 1.45 -23.66 6.46
C ALA A 217 0.06 -23.78 7.11
N SER A 218 -0.61 -22.67 7.46
CA SER A 218 -1.99 -22.69 7.94
C SER A 218 -2.97 -23.18 6.88
N ASP A 219 -2.85 -22.70 5.64
CA ASP A 219 -3.75 -23.10 4.55
C ASP A 219 -3.48 -24.54 4.12
N ILE A 220 -2.22 -24.97 4.13
CA ILE A 220 -1.85 -26.37 3.88
C ILE A 220 -2.47 -27.28 4.93
N ARG A 221 -2.41 -26.92 6.23
CA ARG A 221 -3.06 -27.68 7.31
C ARG A 221 -4.57 -27.74 7.13
N THR A 222 -5.22 -26.62 6.79
CA THR A 222 -6.65 -26.57 6.47
C THR A 222 -6.99 -27.52 5.32
N PHE A 223 -6.22 -27.50 4.23
CA PHE A 223 -6.43 -28.37 3.08
C PHE A 223 -6.30 -29.87 3.42
N LEU A 224 -5.36 -30.20 4.32
CA LEU A 224 -5.10 -31.54 4.85
C LEU A 224 -6.08 -31.96 5.97
N ASN A 225 -7.01 -31.09 6.37
CA ASN A 225 -7.89 -31.29 7.52
C ASN A 225 -7.12 -31.55 8.85
N VAL A 226 -5.96 -30.91 9.01
CA VAL A 226 -5.15 -30.98 10.24
C VAL A 226 -5.53 -29.80 11.16
N PRO A 227 -5.93 -30.05 12.42
CA PRO A 227 -6.37 -28.98 13.32
C PRO A 227 -5.26 -27.94 13.58
N PRO A 228 -5.62 -26.66 13.71
CA PRO A 228 -4.66 -25.60 14.00
C PRO A 228 -4.12 -25.76 15.42
N ASN A 229 -2.79 -25.84 15.56
CA ASN A 229 -2.16 -25.62 16.86
C ASN A 229 -2.34 -24.15 17.24
N SER A 230 -2.60 -23.86 18.51
CA SER A 230 -2.65 -22.50 19.05
C SER A 230 -1.36 -21.76 18.69
N VAL A 231 -1.47 -20.78 17.81
CA VAL A 231 -0.38 -19.90 17.40
C VAL A 231 -0.19 -18.89 18.52
N LYS A 232 0.98 -18.85 19.12
CA LYS A 232 1.38 -17.74 20.01
C LYS A 232 2.18 -16.73 19.20
N ASP A 233 1.87 -15.46 19.38
CA ASP A 233 2.58 -14.35 18.74
C ASP A 233 4.04 -14.29 19.20
N ALA A 234 4.92 -13.91 18.28
CA ALA A 234 6.34 -13.78 18.53
C ALA A 234 6.69 -12.35 18.97
N GLU A 235 7.65 -12.20 19.89
CA GLU A 235 8.10 -10.90 20.42
C GLU A 235 8.71 -9.99 19.32
N PRO A 236 8.53 -8.65 19.35
CA PRO A 236 9.30 -7.71 18.53
C PRO A 236 10.59 -7.27 19.27
N ALA A 237 11.71 -6.94 18.60
CA ALA A 237 11.77 -6.11 17.40
C ALA A 237 12.97 -6.43 16.48
N SER A 238 12.66 -6.75 15.22
CA SER A 238 13.61 -6.78 14.11
C SER A 238 13.69 -5.39 13.43
N ILE A 239 14.68 -5.17 12.57
CA ILE A 239 14.80 -3.96 11.72
C ILE A 239 13.50 -3.68 10.94
N ALA A 240 12.74 -4.73 10.59
CA ALA A 240 11.46 -4.61 9.90
C ALA A 240 10.40 -3.89 10.74
N GLU A 241 10.39 -4.07 12.07
CA GLU A 241 9.47 -3.37 12.98
C GLU A 241 9.78 -1.87 13.02
N ALA A 242 11.07 -1.52 13.17
CA ALA A 242 11.53 -0.13 13.15
C ALA A 242 11.17 0.55 11.82
N LEU A 243 11.42 -0.13 10.70
CA LEU A 243 11.05 0.35 9.38
C LEU A 243 9.54 0.50 9.21
N THR A 244 8.73 -0.47 9.67
CA THR A 244 7.27 -0.40 9.56
C THR A 244 6.76 0.84 10.28
N ARG A 245 7.16 1.06 11.54
CA ARG A 245 6.73 2.22 12.34
C ARG A 245 7.22 3.57 11.85
N ALA A 246 8.28 3.60 11.05
CA ALA A 246 8.85 4.82 10.53
C ALA A 246 8.39 5.16 9.12
N THR A 247 7.87 4.19 8.36
CA THR A 247 7.53 4.38 6.95
C THR A 247 6.08 4.82 6.81
N VAL A 248 5.84 5.77 5.91
CA VAL A 248 4.52 6.31 5.63
C VAL A 248 4.23 6.26 4.13
N TRP A 249 2.95 6.28 3.77
CA TRP A 249 2.51 6.37 2.39
C TRP A 249 1.91 7.74 2.12
N ILE A 250 2.60 8.54 1.31
CA ILE A 250 2.22 9.92 0.97
C ILE A 250 1.42 9.93 -0.34
N ARG A 251 0.33 10.71 -0.31
CA ARG A 251 -0.62 10.96 -1.39
C ARG A 251 -0.66 12.47 -1.65
N PRO A 252 0.10 12.97 -2.64
CA PRO A 252 0.02 14.36 -3.07
C PRO A 252 -1.38 14.68 -3.61
N THR A 253 -1.85 15.91 -3.40
CA THR A 253 -3.17 16.35 -3.87
C THR A 253 -3.17 16.90 -5.29
N ALA A 254 -1.99 17.27 -5.80
CA ALA A 254 -1.83 17.86 -7.12
C ALA A 254 -1.47 16.84 -8.21
N THR A 255 -1.13 15.60 -7.85
CA THR A 255 -0.62 14.58 -8.77
C THR A 255 -1.07 13.18 -8.36
N ASP A 256 -1.19 12.25 -9.31
CA ASP A 256 -1.48 10.83 -9.04
C ASP A 256 -0.25 10.03 -8.57
N VAL A 257 0.87 10.70 -8.28
CA VAL A 257 2.10 10.05 -7.85
C VAL A 257 1.94 9.51 -6.43
N HIS A 258 2.37 8.27 -6.19
CA HIS A 258 2.40 7.68 -4.86
C HIS A 258 3.85 7.63 -4.37
N LEU A 259 4.09 8.11 -3.15
CA LEU A 259 5.44 8.26 -2.59
C LEU A 259 5.54 7.58 -1.23
N ALA A 260 6.69 6.99 -0.94
CA ALA A 260 7.02 6.51 0.39
C ALA A 260 7.66 7.68 1.14
N GLY A 261 7.55 7.69 2.46
CA GLY A 261 8.28 8.64 3.28
C GLY A 261 8.76 7.97 4.54
N THR A 262 9.68 8.63 5.23
CA THR A 262 10.17 8.17 6.53
C THR A 262 10.11 9.28 7.57
N LEU A 263 9.59 8.95 8.75
CA LEU A 263 9.61 9.83 9.90
C LEU A 263 11.04 9.97 10.42
N ILE A 264 11.53 11.21 10.46
CA ILE A 264 12.79 11.58 11.11
C ILE A 264 12.54 12.27 12.45
N GLU A 265 11.31 12.78 12.65
CA GLU A 265 10.76 13.22 13.95
C GLU A 265 9.28 12.86 14.03
N LYS A 266 8.62 13.11 15.17
CA LYS A 266 7.22 12.69 15.42
C LYS A 266 6.22 13.22 14.38
N ASP A 267 6.51 14.39 13.82
CA ASP A 267 5.69 15.11 12.86
C ASP A 267 6.46 15.44 11.56
N LEU A 268 7.70 15.00 11.42
CA LEU A 268 8.57 15.38 10.30
C LEU A 268 8.92 14.18 9.43
N ILE A 269 8.54 14.25 8.16
CA ILE A 269 8.73 13.20 7.16
C ILE A 269 9.74 13.66 6.11
N LEU A 270 10.70 12.81 5.83
CA LEU A 270 11.61 12.91 4.69
C LEU A 270 11.13 11.98 3.56
N THR A 271 11.14 12.48 2.32
CA THR A 271 10.72 11.73 1.12
C THR A 271 11.48 12.27 -0.10
N CYS A 272 11.16 11.79 -1.31
CA CYS A 272 11.69 12.32 -2.56
C CYS A 272 10.90 13.55 -3.06
N ALA A 273 11.50 14.34 -3.94
CA ALA A 273 10.93 15.60 -4.44
C ALA A 273 9.84 15.45 -5.51
N ARG A 274 9.70 14.26 -6.09
CA ARG A 274 8.80 13.98 -7.23
C ARG A 274 7.34 14.29 -6.91
N GLY A 275 6.71 15.14 -7.72
CA GLY A 275 5.27 15.44 -7.62
C GLY A 275 4.86 16.28 -6.40
N LEU A 276 5.83 16.87 -5.70
CA LEU A 276 5.58 17.75 -4.56
C LEU A 276 5.88 19.22 -4.90
N THR A 277 5.15 20.13 -4.28
CA THR A 277 5.36 21.58 -4.38
C THR A 277 5.47 22.15 -2.97
N VAL A 278 6.36 23.12 -2.75
CA VAL A 278 6.50 23.75 -1.44
C VAL A 278 5.20 24.48 -1.06
N MET A 279 4.81 24.40 0.21
CA MET A 279 3.55 24.88 0.78
C MET A 279 2.28 24.14 0.35
N ASP A 280 2.35 23.17 -0.57
CA ASP A 280 1.20 22.32 -0.85
C ASP A 280 0.92 21.35 0.30
N ARG A 281 -0.33 20.89 0.36
CA ARG A 281 -0.77 19.89 1.32
C ARG A 281 -0.82 18.51 0.69
N VAL A 282 -0.53 17.52 1.52
CA VAL A 282 -0.56 16.09 1.16
C VAL A 282 -1.37 15.32 2.20
N GLY A 283 -1.96 14.22 1.76
CA GLY A 283 -2.46 13.17 2.63
C GLY A 283 -1.37 12.15 2.93
N VAL A 284 -1.36 11.62 4.14
CA VAL A 284 -0.36 10.65 4.61
C VAL A 284 -1.06 9.51 5.32
N ALA A 285 -1.01 8.32 4.74
CA ALA A 285 -1.46 7.09 5.38
C ALA A 285 -0.34 6.51 6.24
N LEU A 286 -0.69 6.16 7.48
CA LEU A 286 0.19 5.54 8.47
C LEU A 286 -0.05 4.01 8.49
N PRO A 287 0.95 3.21 8.87
CA PRO A 287 0.78 1.78 9.08
C PRO A 287 -0.37 1.47 10.05
N LEU A 288 -1.28 0.60 9.63
CA LEU A 288 -2.39 0.10 10.43
C LEU A 288 -1.97 -1.11 11.23
N HIS A 289 -2.49 -1.19 12.45
CA HIS A 289 -2.35 -2.33 13.33
C HIS A 289 -3.74 -2.88 13.66
N ASP A 290 -3.87 -4.21 13.71
CA ASP A 290 -5.09 -4.92 14.09
C ASP A 290 -4.71 -6.05 15.06
N GLY A 291 -5.11 -5.91 16.33
CA GLY A 291 -4.62 -6.78 17.41
C GLY A 291 -3.12 -6.63 17.59
N ASP A 292 -2.36 -7.69 17.35
CA ASP A 292 -0.88 -7.71 17.39
C ASP A 292 -0.24 -7.68 16.00
N ARG A 293 -1.03 -7.61 14.91
CA ARG A 293 -0.56 -7.74 13.54
C ARG A 293 -0.58 -6.41 12.77
N TRP A 294 0.48 -6.16 11.99
CA TRP A 294 0.48 -5.11 10.98
C TRP A 294 -0.40 -5.51 9.79
N VAL A 295 -1.32 -4.61 9.40
CA VAL A 295 -2.15 -4.80 8.20
C VAL A 295 -1.31 -4.44 6.98
N SER A 296 -0.98 -5.44 6.18
CA SER A 296 -0.14 -5.32 5.00
C SER A 296 -0.97 -5.27 3.72
N GLU A 297 -2.25 -5.65 3.74
CA GLU A 297 -3.12 -5.72 2.57
C GLU A 297 -3.43 -4.33 2.02
N ARG A 298 -3.17 -4.09 0.73
CA ARG A 298 -3.39 -2.79 0.07
C ARG A 298 -4.86 -2.38 0.09
N SER A 299 -5.79 -3.33 0.04
CA SER A 299 -7.22 -3.07 0.08
C SER A 299 -7.64 -2.27 1.32
N ALA A 300 -6.99 -2.50 2.46
CA ALA A 300 -7.26 -1.78 3.71
C ALA A 300 -6.85 -0.29 3.67
N TYR A 301 -6.00 0.10 2.72
CA TYR A 301 -5.49 1.49 2.57
C TYR A 301 -6.16 2.25 1.42
N ARG A 302 -7.16 1.66 0.75
CA ARG A 302 -7.85 2.29 -0.39
C ARG A 302 -8.83 3.39 -0.01
N ASP A 303 -9.31 3.41 1.23
CA ASP A 303 -10.33 4.35 1.72
C ASP A 303 -9.72 5.34 2.73
N PRO A 304 -9.36 6.57 2.30
CA PRO A 304 -8.80 7.59 3.17
C PRO A 304 -9.71 7.98 4.33
N LEU A 305 -11.04 7.93 4.16
CA LEU A 305 -11.96 8.22 5.26
C LEU A 305 -11.89 7.12 6.31
N ALA A 306 -11.95 5.85 5.92
CA ALA A 306 -11.81 4.75 6.87
C ALA A 306 -10.47 4.82 7.64
N LEU A 307 -9.37 5.15 6.94
CA LEU A 307 -8.07 5.37 7.56
C LEU A 307 -8.10 6.55 8.53
N HIS A 308 -8.69 7.68 8.14
CA HIS A 308 -8.82 8.86 8.98
C HIS A 308 -9.60 8.55 10.26
N LEU A 309 -10.73 7.85 10.15
CA LEU A 309 -11.58 7.46 11.28
C LEU A 309 -10.88 6.47 12.22
N ARG A 310 -9.90 5.70 11.72
CA ARG A 310 -9.02 4.84 12.52
C ARG A 310 -7.75 5.56 13.00
N THR A 311 -7.66 6.88 12.83
CA THR A 311 -6.48 7.69 13.16
C THR A 311 -5.20 7.26 12.43
N ALA A 312 -5.32 6.62 11.28
CA ALA A 312 -4.22 6.16 10.42
C ALA A 312 -4.08 6.99 9.14
N TYR A 313 -4.69 8.17 9.10
CA TYR A 313 -4.50 9.16 8.05
C TYR A 313 -4.21 10.52 8.68
N ARG A 314 -3.24 11.24 8.12
CA ARG A 314 -2.84 12.60 8.55
C ARG A 314 -2.75 13.51 7.34
N SER A 315 -3.01 14.78 7.55
CA SER A 315 -2.57 15.80 6.61
C SER A 315 -1.17 16.27 6.98
N GLY A 316 -0.40 16.66 5.98
CA GLY A 316 0.85 17.40 6.16
C GLY A 316 1.04 18.50 5.12
N VAL A 317 1.98 19.39 5.39
CA VAL A 317 2.43 20.47 4.51
C VAL A 317 3.85 20.21 4.05
N VAL A 318 4.12 20.43 2.76
CA VAL A 318 5.48 20.36 2.19
C VAL A 318 6.24 21.61 2.62
N LEU A 319 7.22 21.47 3.52
CA LEU A 319 8.04 22.57 4.01
C LEU A 319 9.13 22.98 3.03
N ALA A 320 9.76 21.99 2.39
CA ALA A 320 10.90 22.21 1.52
C ALA A 320 10.96 21.14 0.44
N ARG A 321 11.53 21.51 -0.71
CA ARG A 321 11.78 20.64 -1.84
C ARG A 321 13.11 20.99 -2.48
N ASP A 322 13.91 19.98 -2.76
CA ASP A 322 15.17 20.06 -3.47
C ASP A 322 15.17 19.03 -4.60
N ALA A 323 14.95 19.51 -5.82
CA ALA A 323 14.93 18.65 -7.01
C ALA A 323 16.31 18.07 -7.35
N ALA A 324 17.40 18.77 -7.02
CA ALA A 324 18.76 18.32 -7.28
C ALA A 324 19.10 17.07 -6.47
N ARG A 325 18.76 17.10 -5.18
CA ARG A 325 18.95 15.99 -4.25
C ARG A 325 17.84 14.94 -4.31
N ASP A 326 16.79 15.24 -5.05
CA ASP A 326 15.51 14.53 -5.03
C ASP A 326 15.01 14.28 -3.60
N LEU A 327 14.95 15.34 -2.80
CA LEU A 327 14.51 15.32 -1.40
C LEU A 327 13.38 16.33 -1.18
N ALA A 328 12.43 15.95 -0.32
CA ALA A 328 11.41 16.84 0.20
C ALA A 328 11.15 16.58 1.68
N LEU A 329 10.73 17.64 2.37
CA LEU A 329 10.42 17.64 3.79
C LEU A 329 8.94 17.97 3.98
N ILE A 330 8.22 17.12 4.71
CA ILE A 330 6.81 17.30 5.01
C ILE A 330 6.63 17.37 6.52
N ARG A 331 5.84 18.32 7.01
CA ARG A 331 5.39 18.40 8.39
C ARG A 331 3.94 17.96 8.50
N LEU A 332 3.68 16.95 9.31
CA LEU A 332 2.33 16.50 9.66
C LEU A 332 1.66 17.51 10.59
N ASP A 333 0.35 17.64 10.48
CA ASP A 333 -0.44 18.44 11.42
C ASP A 333 -0.45 17.86 12.83
N SER A 334 -0.35 16.53 12.92
CA SER A 334 -0.28 15.81 14.19
C SER A 334 0.47 14.49 14.03
N GLY A 335 1.24 14.13 15.06
CA GLY A 335 1.96 12.86 15.12
C GLY A 335 1.05 11.66 15.38
N SER A 336 1.69 10.52 15.65
CA SER A 336 1.03 9.28 16.07
C SER A 336 1.91 8.52 17.05
N ASP A 337 1.30 8.00 18.12
CA ASP A 337 2.02 7.20 19.12
C ASP A 337 2.42 5.82 18.59
N HIS A 338 1.77 5.35 17.54
CA HIS A 338 2.09 4.07 16.89
C HIS A 338 3.33 4.17 15.99
N THR A 339 3.73 5.38 15.61
CA THR A 339 4.87 5.64 14.74
C THR A 339 6.14 5.98 15.52
N LYS A 340 7.29 5.59 15.00
CA LYS A 340 8.59 5.86 15.63
C LYS A 340 9.57 6.42 14.59
N PRO A 341 10.14 7.61 14.83
CA PRO A 341 11.11 8.18 13.89
C PRO A 341 12.45 7.45 13.86
N LEU A 342 13.12 7.49 12.72
CA LEU A 342 14.48 6.96 12.55
C LEU A 342 15.53 8.03 12.84
N SER A 343 16.63 7.59 13.45
CA SER A 343 17.83 8.43 13.60
C SER A 343 18.70 8.34 12.36
N LEU A 344 19.25 9.48 11.91
CA LEU A 344 20.19 9.50 10.79
C LEU A 344 21.52 8.85 11.20
N ALA A 345 22.03 7.96 10.36
CA ALA A 345 23.30 7.29 10.57
C ALA A 345 24.47 8.31 10.49
N PRO A 346 25.43 8.31 11.43
CA PRO A 346 26.49 9.31 11.49
C PRO A 346 27.47 9.25 10.32
N ARG A 347 27.52 8.14 9.58
CA ARG A 347 28.44 7.92 8.46
C ARG A 347 27.72 7.28 7.28
N VAL A 348 28.15 7.61 6.07
CA VAL A 348 27.72 6.94 4.85
C VAL A 348 28.26 5.50 4.83
N PRO A 349 27.43 4.48 4.55
CA PRO A 349 27.85 3.08 4.53
C PRO A 349 28.81 2.77 3.37
N LYS A 350 29.64 1.74 3.53
CA LYS A 350 30.65 1.30 2.56
C LYS A 350 30.07 0.24 1.60
N PRO A 351 30.64 0.08 0.39
CA PRO A 351 30.34 -1.07 -0.46
C PRO A 351 30.45 -2.40 0.32
N GLY A 352 29.46 -3.27 0.16
CA GLY A 352 29.31 -4.52 0.89
C GLY A 352 28.51 -4.42 2.20
N ASP A 353 28.29 -3.22 2.76
CA ASP A 353 27.46 -3.07 3.96
C ASP A 353 25.99 -3.43 3.66
N ALA A 354 25.33 -4.08 4.62
CA ALA A 354 23.93 -4.46 4.49
C ALA A 354 22.99 -3.25 4.53
N LEU A 355 21.96 -3.31 3.68
CA LEU A 355 20.88 -2.34 3.56
C LEU A 355 19.54 -3.00 3.79
N HIS A 356 18.65 -2.31 4.49
CA HIS A 356 17.27 -2.72 4.70
C HIS A 356 16.34 -1.60 4.27
N ALA A 357 15.22 -1.96 3.66
CA ALA A 357 14.25 -1.00 3.13
C ALA A 357 12.82 -1.45 3.42
N MET A 358 11.92 -0.47 3.47
CA MET A 358 10.48 -0.70 3.48
C MET A 358 9.85 0.10 2.34
N SER A 359 8.99 -0.58 1.58
CA SER A 359 8.49 -0.09 0.29
C SER A 359 6.99 -0.38 0.16
N HIS A 360 6.32 0.30 -0.79
CA HIS A 360 4.91 0.09 -1.14
C HIS A 360 4.73 -0.18 -2.65
N PRO A 361 5.43 -1.20 -3.19
CA PRO A 361 5.56 -1.40 -4.62
C PRO A 361 4.25 -1.53 -5.38
N GLY A 362 4.12 -0.78 -6.48
CA GLY A 362 3.08 -1.07 -7.47
C GLY A 362 3.11 -2.54 -7.92
N GLY A 363 1.94 -3.11 -8.20
CA GLY A 363 1.81 -4.47 -8.74
C GLY A 363 1.77 -5.62 -7.73
N LEU A 364 2.02 -5.39 -6.43
CA LEU A 364 1.73 -6.36 -5.37
C LEU A 364 0.40 -6.03 -4.68
N GLU A 365 -0.24 -7.01 -4.04
CA GLU A 365 -1.47 -6.79 -3.24
C GLU A 365 -1.18 -6.20 -1.85
N PHE A 366 0.08 -5.91 -1.53
CA PHE A 366 0.52 -5.47 -0.21
C PHE A 366 1.01 -4.01 -0.23
N ALA A 367 0.73 -3.28 0.86
CA ALA A 367 1.09 -1.89 1.10
C ALA A 367 2.48 -1.73 1.73
N TRP A 368 2.90 -2.67 2.58
CA TRP A 368 4.21 -2.61 3.26
C TRP A 368 5.00 -3.86 2.95
N VAL A 369 6.12 -3.67 2.24
CA VAL A 369 6.96 -4.76 1.74
C VAL A 369 8.40 -4.48 2.14
N TYR A 370 8.92 -5.29 3.06
CA TYR A 370 10.31 -5.24 3.48
C TYR A 370 11.24 -5.75 2.36
N ALA A 371 12.47 -5.25 2.32
CA ALA A 371 13.52 -5.75 1.44
C ALA A 371 14.89 -5.64 2.11
N THR A 372 15.81 -6.52 1.72
CA THR A 372 17.21 -6.46 2.14
C THR A 372 18.14 -6.47 0.94
N GLY A 373 19.32 -5.89 1.12
CA GLY A 373 20.32 -5.75 0.08
C GLY A 373 21.69 -5.42 0.63
N ALA A 374 22.58 -5.01 -0.26
CA ALA A 374 23.90 -4.50 0.10
C ALA A 374 24.22 -3.22 -0.68
N VAL A 375 25.09 -2.39 -0.13
CA VAL A 375 25.68 -1.27 -0.87
C VAL A 375 26.53 -1.82 -2.00
N ARG A 376 26.21 -1.47 -3.25
CA ARG A 376 27.06 -1.78 -4.42
C ARG A 376 28.20 -0.78 -4.54
N GLN A 377 27.88 0.49 -4.38
CA GLN A 377 28.77 1.59 -4.72
C GLN A 377 28.35 2.89 -4.02
N ARG A 378 29.33 3.77 -3.82
CA ARG A 378 29.11 5.21 -3.57
C ARG A 378 29.55 5.98 -4.81
N GLY A 379 28.83 7.02 -5.20
CA GLY A 379 29.17 7.77 -6.40
C GLY A 379 28.55 9.15 -6.46
N CYS A 380 28.81 9.83 -7.57
CA CYS A 380 28.28 11.15 -7.85
C CYS A 380 27.52 11.05 -9.18
N LEU A 381 26.20 11.25 -9.13
CA LEU A 381 25.36 11.29 -10.35
C LEU A 381 24.19 12.24 -10.16
N ALA A 382 23.60 12.68 -11.27
CA ALA A 382 22.36 13.45 -11.27
C ALA A 382 21.17 12.53 -10.94
N LEU A 383 20.36 12.90 -9.96
CA LEU A 383 19.14 12.14 -9.63
C LEU A 383 17.93 12.55 -10.50
N ASP A 384 17.97 13.75 -11.08
CA ASP A 384 16.95 14.25 -12.01
C ASP A 384 17.28 13.89 -13.48
N ALA A 385 16.27 13.90 -14.35
CA ALA A 385 16.34 13.42 -15.73
C ALA A 385 16.99 14.43 -16.72
N GLY A 386 17.31 15.65 -16.28
CA GLY A 386 17.86 16.70 -17.15
C GLY A 386 19.35 16.53 -17.45
N GLU A 387 19.78 16.77 -18.70
CA GLU A 387 21.19 16.71 -19.12
C GLU A 387 22.12 17.68 -18.36
N LYS A 388 21.57 18.74 -17.77
CA LYS A 388 22.28 19.72 -16.91
C LYS A 388 21.97 19.56 -15.42
N ALA A 389 21.35 18.46 -15.02
CA ALA A 389 20.99 18.25 -13.63
C ALA A 389 22.24 18.21 -12.74
N PRO A 390 22.24 18.92 -11.61
CA PRO A 390 23.36 18.91 -10.68
C PRO A 390 23.64 17.51 -10.17
N VAL A 391 24.93 17.20 -10.08
CA VAL A 391 25.44 15.93 -9.59
C VAL A 391 25.46 15.96 -8.05
N VAL A 392 24.90 14.94 -7.41
CA VAL A 392 24.85 14.82 -5.95
C VAL A 392 25.50 13.52 -5.50
N ASN A 393 25.87 13.44 -4.22
CA ASN A 393 26.42 12.21 -3.65
C ASN A 393 25.30 11.17 -3.44
N VAL A 394 25.43 10.05 -4.14
CA VAL A 394 24.45 8.96 -4.12
C VAL A 394 25.02 7.68 -3.52
N LEU A 395 24.13 6.93 -2.89
CA LEU A 395 24.30 5.55 -2.52
C LEU A 395 23.62 4.67 -3.57
N VAL A 396 24.35 3.70 -4.12
CA VAL A 396 23.80 2.69 -5.04
C VAL A 396 23.67 1.38 -4.29
N GLY A 397 22.43 0.93 -4.10
CA GLY A 397 22.10 -0.32 -3.42
C GLY A 397 21.71 -1.42 -4.40
N GLN A 398 22.06 -2.66 -4.06
CA GLN A 398 21.47 -3.85 -4.68
C GLN A 398 20.19 -4.18 -3.92
N LEU A 399 19.04 -3.84 -4.49
CA LEU A 399 17.74 -4.02 -3.86
C LEU A 399 16.75 -4.55 -4.88
N PRO A 400 15.80 -5.43 -4.52
CA PRO A 400 14.74 -5.87 -5.41
C PRO A 400 14.06 -4.72 -6.14
N ALA A 401 13.65 -4.91 -7.40
CA ALA A 401 12.98 -3.82 -8.12
C ALA A 401 11.69 -3.35 -7.40
N GLN A 402 10.99 -4.24 -6.69
CA GLN A 402 9.84 -3.88 -5.84
C GLN A 402 10.24 -3.16 -4.55
N ALA A 403 11.52 -3.06 -4.23
CA ALA A 403 11.98 -2.18 -3.15
C ALA A 403 12.04 -0.71 -3.62
N GLY A 404 11.99 -0.44 -4.93
CA GLY A 404 12.12 0.88 -5.55
C GLY A 404 10.88 1.77 -5.41
N SER A 405 10.33 1.92 -4.21
CA SER A 405 9.30 2.94 -3.92
C SER A 405 9.99 4.28 -3.63
N PRO A 406 9.84 5.30 -4.50
CA PRO A 406 10.51 6.58 -4.31
C PRO A 406 10.14 7.23 -2.98
N GLY A 407 11.14 7.76 -2.30
CA GLY A 407 11.05 8.36 -0.97
C GLY A 407 11.13 7.36 0.20
N GLY A 408 11.27 6.06 -0.07
CA GLY A 408 11.37 5.03 0.98
C GLY A 408 12.69 5.07 1.74
N PRO A 409 12.71 4.72 3.04
CA PRO A 409 13.93 4.71 3.84
C PRO A 409 14.86 3.56 3.49
N LEU A 410 16.16 3.84 3.49
CA LEU A 410 17.23 2.84 3.59
C LEU A 410 17.87 2.92 4.98
N VAL A 411 17.94 1.80 5.68
CA VAL A 411 18.58 1.71 7.00
C VAL A 411 19.71 0.69 7.02
N ASN A 412 20.67 0.88 7.92
CA ASN A 412 21.71 -0.10 8.22
C ASN A 412 21.22 -1.15 9.24
N VAL A 413 22.11 -2.08 9.60
CA VAL A 413 21.84 -3.15 10.58
C VAL A 413 21.50 -2.65 11.99
N ARG A 414 21.76 -1.37 12.31
CA ARG A 414 21.38 -0.74 13.59
C ARG A 414 20.01 -0.05 13.52
N GLY A 415 19.33 -0.10 12.38
CA GLY A 415 18.08 0.62 12.16
C GLY A 415 18.25 2.13 11.98
N GLU A 416 19.47 2.61 11.70
CA GLU A 416 19.74 4.03 11.43
C GLU A 416 19.55 4.34 9.95
N LEU A 417 18.92 5.48 9.63
CA LEU A 417 18.68 5.95 8.26
C LEU A 417 20.00 6.29 7.57
N VAL A 418 20.33 5.56 6.50
CA VAL A 418 21.52 5.77 5.66
C VAL A 418 21.24 6.45 4.33
N GLY A 419 19.97 6.53 3.92
CA GLY A 419 19.57 7.22 2.70
C GLY A 419 18.06 7.18 2.48
N VAL A 420 17.60 7.95 1.49
CA VAL A 420 16.21 7.95 1.00
C VAL A 420 16.22 7.60 -0.47
N LEU A 421 15.41 6.62 -0.87
CA LEU A 421 15.32 6.16 -2.25
C LEU A 421 14.85 7.30 -3.17
N ALA A 422 15.61 7.53 -4.23
CA ALA A 422 15.27 8.49 -5.27
C ALA A 422 14.17 7.96 -6.19
N SER A 423 13.55 8.86 -6.92
CA SER A 423 12.57 8.60 -7.97
C SER A 423 13.19 8.12 -9.28
N ARG A 424 14.52 8.20 -9.40
CA ARG A 424 15.30 7.72 -10.54
C ARG A 424 15.09 6.21 -10.75
N GLU A 425 14.64 5.85 -11.95
CA GLU A 425 14.54 4.46 -12.36
C GLU A 425 15.93 3.82 -12.52
N GLY A 426 16.06 2.58 -12.05
CA GLY A 426 17.27 1.78 -12.16
C GLY A 426 17.09 0.56 -13.04
N ALA A 427 18.22 -0.03 -13.44
CA ALA A 427 18.21 -1.40 -13.96
C ALA A 427 17.65 -2.36 -12.92
N GLN A 428 17.30 -3.58 -13.32
CA GLN A 428 16.79 -4.60 -12.40
C GLN A 428 17.74 -4.75 -11.19
N GLN A 429 17.16 -4.79 -10.00
CA GLN A 429 17.87 -4.97 -8.72
C GLN A 429 18.79 -3.80 -8.29
N VAL A 430 18.61 -2.59 -8.83
CA VAL A 430 19.41 -1.40 -8.47
C VAL A 430 18.52 -0.27 -7.95
N GLY A 431 18.85 0.24 -6.76
CA GLY A 431 18.22 1.43 -6.18
C GLY A 431 19.23 2.54 -5.97
N TYR A 432 18.81 3.78 -6.21
CA TYR A 432 19.60 4.99 -5.95
C TYR A 432 19.02 5.73 -4.75
N ALA A 433 19.88 6.26 -3.89
CA ALA A 433 19.45 7.05 -2.74
C ALA A 433 20.38 8.24 -2.51
N ALA A 434 19.81 9.37 -2.07
CA ALA A 434 20.61 10.46 -1.52
C ALA A 434 21.32 9.99 -0.23
N THR A 435 22.61 10.31 -0.10
CA THR A 435 23.41 9.92 1.07
C THR A 435 23.02 10.71 2.33
N THR A 436 23.41 10.23 3.52
CA THR A 436 23.15 10.96 4.78
C THR A 436 23.74 12.37 4.80
N ASP A 437 24.84 12.63 4.08
CA ASP A 437 25.43 13.95 3.98
C ASP A 437 24.58 14.90 3.13
N GLU A 438 24.02 14.44 2.02
CA GLU A 438 23.03 15.22 1.23
C GLU A 438 21.76 15.50 2.03
N ILE A 439 21.29 14.51 2.81
CA ILE A 439 20.14 14.69 3.69
C ILE A 439 20.45 15.76 4.76
N ARG A 440 21.62 15.72 5.39
CA ARG A 440 22.03 16.75 6.37
C ARG A 440 22.06 18.14 5.75
N ALA A 441 22.68 18.28 4.58
CA ALA A 441 22.75 19.55 3.87
C ALA A 441 21.36 20.08 3.52
N PHE A 442 20.47 19.21 3.04
CA PHE A 442 19.08 19.55 2.76
C PHE A 442 18.32 19.99 4.02
N LEU A 443 18.41 19.23 5.12
CA LEU A 443 17.74 19.56 6.37
C LEU A 443 18.23 20.88 6.97
N ASP A 444 19.52 21.20 6.79
CA ASP A 444 20.11 22.45 7.28
C ASP A 444 19.54 23.70 6.60
N VAL A 445 19.24 23.58 5.30
CA VAL A 445 18.55 24.60 4.49
C VAL A 445 17.06 24.64 4.83
N ALA A 446 16.41 23.47 4.91
CA ALA A 446 14.96 23.36 5.06
C ALA A 446 14.44 23.80 6.45
N LEU A 447 15.17 23.51 7.53
CA LEU A 447 14.76 23.79 8.91
C LEU A 447 15.31 25.12 9.41
N CYS A 448 14.71 26.21 8.93
CA CYS A 448 15.12 27.58 9.25
C CYS A 448 14.93 27.97 10.73
N ASP A 449 14.11 27.23 11.48
CA ASP A 449 13.85 27.39 12.92
C ASP A 449 14.98 26.86 13.81
N ARG A 450 15.94 26.13 13.24
CA ARG A 450 17.10 25.55 13.94
C ARG A 450 18.38 26.26 13.54
N PRO A 451 19.44 26.32 14.34
CA PRO A 451 20.70 26.92 13.92
C PRO A 451 21.27 26.22 12.68
N ALA A 452 21.71 27.00 11.69
CA ALA A 452 22.42 26.48 10.51
C ALA A 452 23.76 25.86 10.95
N ARG A 453 24.03 24.66 10.45
CA ARG A 453 25.21 23.84 10.74
C ARG A 453 26.21 23.87 9.59
N THR A 454 25.80 24.32 8.42
CA THR A 454 26.61 24.44 7.21
C THR A 454 26.59 25.86 6.67
N LEU A 455 27.65 26.26 5.96
CA LEU A 455 27.71 27.57 5.30
C LEU A 455 26.59 27.71 4.25
N THR A 456 26.28 26.63 3.52
CA THR A 456 25.17 26.58 2.55
C THR A 456 23.82 26.86 3.20
N GLY A 457 23.54 26.25 4.35
CA GLY A 457 22.32 26.50 5.12
C GLY A 457 22.22 27.93 5.62
N LEU A 458 23.33 28.52 6.07
CA LEU A 458 23.38 29.92 6.49
C LEU A 458 23.11 30.88 5.31
N LEU A 459 23.77 30.67 4.18
CA LEU A 459 23.61 31.50 2.98
C LEU A 459 22.18 31.45 2.46
N ALA A 460 21.59 30.25 2.34
CA ALA A 460 20.21 30.09 1.87
C ALA A 460 19.21 30.87 2.73
N ARG A 461 19.43 30.94 4.05
CA ARG A 461 18.58 31.73 4.96
C ARG A 461 18.72 33.21 4.70
N VAL A 462 19.95 33.71 4.59
CA VAL A 462 20.22 35.14 4.30
C VAL A 462 19.56 35.54 2.98
N GLU A 463 19.71 34.71 1.94
CA GLU A 463 19.09 34.93 0.63
C GLU A 463 17.56 34.91 0.67
N SER A 464 16.97 34.14 1.60
CA SER A 464 15.51 34.03 1.75
C SER A 464 14.86 35.20 2.49
N ILE A 465 15.62 36.05 3.19
CA ILE A 465 15.10 37.13 4.05
C ILE A 465 14.13 38.06 3.31
N PRO A 466 14.46 38.61 2.12
CA PRO A 466 13.57 39.55 1.44
C PRO A 466 12.23 38.92 1.07
N ALA A 467 12.26 37.71 0.49
CA ALA A 467 11.05 36.98 0.12
C ALA A 467 10.22 36.54 1.34
N HIS A 468 10.87 36.25 2.46
CA HIS A 468 10.19 35.95 3.72
C HIS A 468 9.47 37.20 4.27
N GLN A 469 10.15 38.36 4.29
CA GLN A 469 9.56 39.62 4.73
C GLN A 469 8.38 40.05 3.85
N ALA A 470 8.51 39.95 2.52
CA ALA A 470 7.43 40.26 1.58
C ALA A 470 6.18 39.42 1.86
N ARG A 471 6.33 38.10 2.06
CA ARG A 471 5.22 37.20 2.40
C ARG A 471 4.58 37.50 3.75
N LEU A 472 5.38 37.83 4.78
CA LEU A 472 4.85 38.23 6.08
C LEU A 472 4.05 39.52 6.01
N LEU A 473 4.57 40.53 5.30
CA LEU A 473 3.86 41.79 5.06
C LEU A 473 2.57 41.57 4.27
N ALA A 474 2.62 40.80 3.19
CA ALA A 474 1.45 40.44 2.40
C ALA A 474 0.38 39.75 3.25
N ARG A 475 0.78 38.82 4.12
CA ARG A 475 -0.13 38.16 5.08
C ARG A 475 -0.72 39.17 6.06
N GLY A 476 0.08 40.11 6.58
CA GLY A 476 -0.39 41.18 7.47
C GLY A 476 -1.46 42.05 6.80
N PHE A 477 -1.21 42.49 5.56
CA PHE A 477 -2.21 43.20 4.76
C PHE A 477 -3.46 42.36 4.51
N GLY A 478 -3.32 41.07 4.16
CA GLY A 478 -4.47 40.18 3.98
C GLY A 478 -5.32 40.01 5.24
N LEU A 479 -4.70 39.90 6.42
CA LEU A 479 -5.42 39.84 7.70
C LEU A 479 -6.14 41.15 8.02
N ARG A 480 -5.50 42.29 7.76
CA ARG A 480 -6.11 43.62 7.94
C ARG A 480 -7.26 43.83 6.97
N ALA A 481 -7.12 43.39 5.72
CA ALA A 481 -8.16 43.45 4.72
C ALA A 481 -9.41 42.68 5.16
N GLU A 482 -9.24 41.47 5.68
CA GLU A 482 -10.35 40.66 6.18
C GLU A 482 -11.07 41.35 7.36
N HIS A 483 -10.30 41.99 8.25
CA HIS A 483 -10.89 42.79 9.33
C HIS A 483 -11.72 43.96 8.79
N HIS A 484 -11.16 44.77 7.87
CA HIS A 484 -11.88 45.87 7.22
C HIS A 484 -13.14 45.38 6.49
N ARG A 485 -13.05 44.26 5.75
CA ARG A 485 -14.18 43.64 5.05
C ARG A 485 -15.29 43.25 6.04
N SER A 486 -14.93 42.63 7.16
CA SER A 486 -15.88 42.25 8.20
C SER A 486 -16.55 43.45 8.88
N ALA A 487 -15.86 44.60 8.92
CA ALA A 487 -16.38 45.87 9.42
C ALA A 487 -17.20 46.68 8.38
N GLY A 488 -17.34 46.18 7.15
CA GLY A 488 -18.03 46.88 6.06
C GLY A 488 -17.21 47.98 5.37
N LEU A 489 -15.92 48.10 5.72
CA LEU A 489 -14.96 49.05 5.14
C LEU A 489 -14.36 48.47 3.85
N PHE A 490 -15.18 48.34 2.81
CA PHE A 490 -14.80 47.61 1.59
C PHE A 490 -13.71 48.30 0.76
N ALA A 491 -13.61 49.63 0.79
CA ALA A 491 -12.59 50.38 0.05
C ALA A 491 -11.19 50.15 0.66
N GLU A 492 -11.11 50.21 1.99
CA GLU A 492 -9.92 49.94 2.78
C GLU A 492 -9.50 48.48 2.65
N ALA A 493 -10.48 47.56 2.71
CA ALA A 493 -10.24 46.13 2.50
C ALA A 493 -9.64 45.85 1.11
N LYS A 494 -10.20 46.46 0.06
CA LYS A 494 -9.67 46.32 -1.31
C LYS A 494 -8.25 46.84 -1.41
N CYS A 495 -7.98 48.03 -0.85
CA CYS A 495 -6.65 48.63 -0.84
C CYS A 495 -5.63 47.70 -0.19
N ASP A 496 -5.95 47.14 0.97
CA ASP A 496 -5.07 46.19 1.66
C ASP A 496 -4.85 44.90 0.86
N CYS A 497 -5.89 44.37 0.22
CA CYS A 497 -5.74 43.21 -0.66
C CYS A 497 -4.82 43.49 -1.86
N ASP A 498 -4.92 44.68 -2.47
CA ASP A 498 -4.09 45.06 -3.62
C ASP A 498 -2.62 45.16 -3.22
N HIS A 499 -2.32 45.74 -2.05
CA HIS A 499 -0.96 45.75 -1.49
C HIS A 499 -0.45 44.34 -1.19
N ALA A 500 -1.29 43.48 -0.61
CA ALA A 500 -0.91 42.10 -0.32
C ALA A 500 -0.54 41.31 -1.59
N VAL A 501 -1.37 41.39 -2.63
CA VAL A 501 -1.14 40.67 -3.90
C VAL A 501 0.03 41.26 -4.69
N MET A 502 0.32 42.55 -4.54
CA MET A 502 1.51 43.19 -5.11
C MET A 502 2.81 42.65 -4.47
N LEU A 503 2.81 42.43 -3.15
CA LEU A 503 3.96 41.89 -2.42
C LEU A 503 4.12 40.38 -2.59
N ASP A 504 3.02 39.65 -2.64
CA ASP A 504 2.96 38.22 -2.87
C ASP A 504 1.74 37.87 -3.72
N ALA A 505 1.97 37.61 -5.01
CA ALA A 505 0.91 37.25 -5.94
C ALA A 505 0.17 35.96 -5.54
N GLY A 506 0.76 35.11 -4.69
CA GLY A 506 0.17 33.90 -4.13
C GLY A 506 -0.51 34.10 -2.78
N CYS A 507 -0.68 35.35 -2.29
CA CYS A 507 -1.28 35.63 -0.99
C CYS A 507 -2.76 35.21 -0.95
N VAL A 508 -3.01 33.97 -0.50
CA VAL A 508 -4.33 33.35 -0.56
C VAL A 508 -5.39 34.11 0.24
N GLY A 509 -5.04 34.59 1.45
CA GLY A 509 -5.97 35.32 2.30
C GLY A 509 -6.50 36.59 1.64
N ALA A 510 -5.62 37.37 0.99
CA ALA A 510 -6.01 38.58 0.27
C ALA A 510 -6.87 38.29 -0.97
N ARG A 511 -6.53 37.24 -1.73
CA ARG A 511 -7.34 36.83 -2.90
C ARG A 511 -8.71 36.30 -2.50
N LEU A 512 -8.80 35.51 -1.43
CA LEU A 512 -10.08 35.07 -0.88
C LEU A 512 -10.90 36.27 -0.42
N CYS A 513 -10.31 37.20 0.33
CA CYS A 513 -10.97 38.44 0.75
C CYS A 513 -11.50 39.25 -0.45
N ARG A 514 -10.73 39.39 -1.54
CA ARG A 514 -11.19 40.00 -2.80
C ARG A 514 -12.37 39.25 -3.42
N ALA A 515 -12.26 37.93 -3.54
CA ALA A 515 -13.31 37.11 -4.13
C ALA A 515 -14.64 37.19 -3.35
N LEU A 516 -14.59 37.42 -2.03
CA LEU A 516 -15.78 37.63 -1.20
C LEU A 516 -16.47 38.99 -1.45
N MET A 517 -15.77 39.96 -2.05
CA MET A 517 -16.31 41.29 -2.38
C MET A 517 -16.73 41.43 -3.85
N PHE A 518 -16.49 40.40 -4.67
CA PHE A 518 -16.76 40.43 -6.10
C PHE A 518 -18.03 39.67 -6.47
N GLU A 519 -18.61 40.06 -7.61
CA GLU A 519 -19.68 39.30 -8.27
C GLU A 519 -19.19 37.88 -8.66
N PRO A 520 -20.09 36.88 -8.78
CA PRO A 520 -19.72 35.47 -8.92
C PRO A 520 -18.68 35.15 -10.01
N GLU A 521 -18.78 35.79 -11.18
CA GLU A 521 -17.85 35.57 -12.30
C GLU A 521 -16.44 36.10 -11.99
N ALA A 522 -16.35 37.35 -11.49
CA ALA A 522 -15.08 37.95 -11.09
C ALA A 522 -14.48 37.24 -9.86
N ALA A 523 -15.32 36.77 -8.93
CA ALA A 523 -14.89 35.97 -7.79
C ALA A 523 -14.29 34.62 -8.24
N LEU A 524 -14.89 33.94 -9.23
CA LEU A 524 -14.34 32.71 -9.80
C LEU A 524 -12.96 32.94 -10.43
N ALA A 525 -12.78 34.00 -11.21
CA ALA A 525 -11.50 34.34 -11.82
C ALA A 525 -10.40 34.66 -10.77
N GLU A 526 -10.78 35.35 -9.70
CA GLU A 526 -9.87 35.64 -8.58
C GLU A 526 -9.45 34.34 -7.85
N LEU A 527 -10.39 33.42 -7.61
CA LEU A 527 -10.11 32.13 -6.98
C LEU A 527 -9.32 31.19 -7.90
N ASP A 528 -9.49 31.28 -9.21
CA ASP A 528 -8.64 30.58 -10.17
C ASP A 528 -7.18 30.99 -10.04
N THR A 529 -6.95 32.30 -9.97
CA THR A 529 -5.62 32.84 -9.75
C THR A 529 -5.07 32.42 -8.38
N ALA A 530 -5.91 32.35 -7.35
CA ALA A 530 -5.51 31.89 -6.03
C ALA A 530 -5.05 30.43 -6.02
N VAL A 531 -5.71 29.55 -6.76
CA VAL A 531 -5.32 28.13 -6.88
C VAL A 531 -4.10 27.94 -7.79
N GLU A 532 -3.94 28.78 -8.81
CA GLU A 532 -2.79 28.73 -9.72
C GLU A 532 -1.49 29.24 -9.06
N LYS A 533 -1.57 30.35 -8.32
CA LYS A 533 -0.40 31.07 -7.80
C LYS A 533 -0.16 30.86 -6.32
N GLY A 534 -1.19 30.47 -5.57
CA GLY A 534 -1.12 30.30 -4.13
C GLY A 534 -1.01 28.83 -3.71
N PRO A 535 -0.54 28.56 -2.49
CA PRO A 535 -0.57 27.22 -1.92
C PRO A 535 -2.00 26.70 -1.75
N PHE A 536 -2.13 25.38 -1.56
CA PHE A 536 -3.38 24.76 -1.16
C PHE A 536 -4.05 25.53 0.00
N HIS A 537 -5.32 25.89 -0.18
CA HIS A 537 -6.16 26.47 0.86
C HIS A 537 -7.58 25.94 0.75
N ARG A 538 -8.06 25.32 1.84
CA ARG A 538 -9.38 24.69 1.92
C ARG A 538 -10.49 25.63 1.45
N ASP A 539 -10.60 26.81 2.07
CA ASP A 539 -11.75 27.70 1.84
C ASP A 539 -11.78 28.28 0.42
N VAL A 540 -10.62 28.42 -0.23
CA VAL A 540 -10.55 28.84 -1.64
C VAL A 540 -11.13 27.76 -2.53
N LEU A 541 -10.71 26.50 -2.34
CA LEU A 541 -11.19 25.37 -3.13
C LEU A 541 -12.69 25.14 -2.92
N VAL A 542 -13.15 25.14 -1.67
CA VAL A 542 -14.57 24.98 -1.34
C VAL A 542 -15.40 26.12 -1.92
N ARG A 543 -14.98 27.38 -1.73
CA ARG A 543 -15.70 28.53 -2.28
C ARG A 543 -15.74 28.50 -3.82
N ARG A 544 -14.62 28.15 -4.46
CA ARG A 544 -14.54 28.02 -5.92
C ARG A 544 -15.47 26.91 -6.42
N ALA A 545 -15.53 25.78 -5.71
CA ALA A 545 -16.44 24.69 -6.03
C ALA A 545 -17.91 25.09 -5.91
N VAL A 546 -18.30 25.80 -4.85
CA VAL A 546 -19.68 26.30 -4.66
C VAL A 546 -20.08 27.24 -5.80
N LEU A 547 -19.24 28.21 -6.14
CA LEU A 547 -19.50 29.12 -7.26
C LEU A 547 -19.55 28.38 -8.60
N ALA A 548 -18.65 27.41 -8.82
CA ALA A 548 -18.63 26.58 -10.02
C ALA A 548 -19.90 25.72 -10.15
N ILE A 549 -20.42 25.14 -9.06
CA ILE A 549 -21.70 24.41 -9.06
C ILE A 549 -22.83 25.34 -9.48
N GLY A 550 -22.89 26.56 -8.94
CA GLY A 550 -23.87 27.58 -9.34
C GLY A 550 -23.80 27.92 -10.83
N ALA A 551 -22.59 27.95 -11.38
CA ALA A 551 -22.32 28.15 -12.81
C ALA A 551 -22.41 26.86 -13.66
N LYS A 552 -22.91 25.74 -13.11
CA LYS A 552 -22.98 24.40 -13.76
C LYS A 552 -21.62 23.81 -14.18
N GLY A 553 -20.52 24.33 -13.65
CA GLY A 553 -19.15 23.85 -13.82
C GLY A 553 -18.81 22.65 -12.93
N PHE A 554 -19.60 21.58 -12.98
CA PHE A 554 -19.52 20.47 -12.02
C PHE A 554 -18.18 19.71 -12.03
N ARG A 555 -17.49 19.61 -13.17
CA ARG A 555 -16.17 18.95 -13.25
C ARG A 555 -15.10 19.70 -12.46
N LYS A 556 -15.11 21.03 -12.56
CA LYS A 556 -14.19 21.91 -11.83
C LYS A 556 -14.44 21.81 -10.33
N ALA A 557 -15.72 21.89 -9.93
CA ALA A 557 -16.12 21.70 -8.54
C ALA A 557 -15.68 20.33 -8.00
N ARG A 558 -15.91 19.24 -8.76
CA ARG A 558 -15.49 17.89 -8.39
C ARG A 558 -13.99 17.85 -8.07
N GLY A 559 -13.15 18.33 -8.99
CA GLY A 559 -11.69 18.32 -8.79
C GLY A 559 -11.24 19.12 -7.56
N ASP A 560 -11.87 20.26 -7.29
CA ASP A 560 -11.56 21.06 -6.10
C ASP A 560 -11.90 20.34 -4.80
N LEU A 561 -13.07 19.69 -4.76
CA LEU A 561 -13.57 19.00 -3.58
C LEU A 561 -12.81 17.69 -3.34
N GLU A 562 -12.45 16.96 -4.39
CA GLU A 562 -11.57 15.79 -4.32
C GLU A 562 -10.22 16.18 -3.71
N ARG A 563 -9.60 17.29 -4.16
CA ARG A 563 -8.35 17.81 -3.57
C ARG A 563 -8.49 18.14 -2.08
N VAL A 564 -9.62 18.69 -1.65
CA VAL A 564 -9.88 18.95 -0.23
C VAL A 564 -9.96 17.64 0.55
N LEU A 565 -10.67 16.65 0.03
CA LEU A 565 -10.88 15.36 0.69
C LEU A 565 -9.62 14.48 0.70
N ASP A 566 -8.70 14.65 -0.24
CA ASP A 566 -7.39 13.99 -0.20
C ASP A 566 -6.54 14.47 1.00
N VAL A 567 -6.69 15.73 1.42
CA VAL A 567 -6.02 16.30 2.59
C VAL A 567 -6.79 16.00 3.87
N CYS A 568 -8.08 16.32 3.84
CA CYS A 568 -8.99 16.25 4.96
C CYS A 568 -10.14 15.33 4.58
N PRO A 569 -9.97 14.00 4.65
CA PRO A 569 -11.02 13.08 4.27
C PRO A 569 -12.29 13.40 5.01
N ALA A 570 -12.28 13.69 6.31
CA ALA A 570 -13.49 14.00 7.10
C ALA A 570 -14.15 15.37 6.82
N ASP A 571 -13.78 16.11 5.77
CA ASP A 571 -14.37 17.43 5.52
C ASP A 571 -15.85 17.35 5.12
N THR A 572 -16.74 17.81 6.00
CA THR A 572 -18.19 17.66 5.81
C THR A 572 -18.72 18.52 4.66
N GLU A 573 -18.20 19.73 4.52
CA GLU A 573 -18.68 20.67 3.49
C GLU A 573 -18.21 20.22 2.11
N ALA A 574 -16.96 19.77 2.00
CA ALA A 574 -16.42 19.26 0.76
C ALA A 574 -17.17 18.00 0.30
N ARG A 575 -17.58 17.11 1.21
CA ARG A 575 -18.39 15.94 0.88
C ARG A 575 -19.79 16.26 0.38
N GLU A 576 -20.50 17.14 1.08
CA GLU A 576 -21.83 17.57 0.64
C GLU A 576 -21.73 18.26 -0.73
N GLY A 577 -20.71 19.10 -0.93
CA GLY A 577 -20.40 19.70 -2.23
C GLY A 577 -20.11 18.65 -3.30
N LEU A 578 -19.37 17.58 -2.97
CA LEU A 578 -18.96 16.56 -3.92
C LEU A 578 -20.16 15.72 -4.37
N ALA A 579 -21.07 15.40 -3.43
CA ALA A 579 -22.35 14.79 -3.77
C ALA A 579 -23.14 15.66 -4.75
N ARG A 580 -23.26 16.97 -4.50
CA ARG A 580 -23.93 17.91 -5.42
C ARG A 580 -23.26 17.96 -6.80
N ALA A 581 -21.93 17.94 -6.85
CA ALA A 581 -21.18 17.92 -8.10
C ALA A 581 -21.44 16.63 -8.90
N PHE A 582 -21.46 15.46 -8.25
CA PHE A 582 -21.79 14.19 -8.91
C PHE A 582 -23.24 14.13 -9.40
N LEU A 583 -24.20 14.61 -8.62
CA LEU A 583 -25.60 14.74 -9.07
C LEU A 583 -25.73 15.64 -10.30
N GLY A 584 -25.00 16.77 -10.32
CA GLY A 584 -24.95 17.65 -11.49
C GLY A 584 -24.30 17.01 -12.73
N LEU A 585 -23.38 16.07 -12.53
CA LEU A 585 -22.76 15.27 -13.60
C LEU A 585 -23.63 14.07 -14.04
N GLY A 586 -24.68 13.72 -13.29
CA GLY A 586 -25.48 12.51 -13.50
C GLY A 586 -24.75 11.21 -13.10
N ASP A 587 -23.73 11.29 -12.23
CA ASP A 587 -23.02 10.12 -11.70
C ASP A 587 -23.65 9.69 -10.36
N ASP A 588 -24.84 9.11 -10.45
CA ASP A 588 -25.65 8.72 -9.29
C ASP A 588 -24.89 7.78 -8.36
N THR A 589 -24.18 6.79 -8.89
CA THR A 589 -23.44 5.82 -8.05
C THR A 589 -22.40 6.50 -7.15
N LYS A 590 -21.64 7.46 -7.70
CA LYS A 590 -20.67 8.22 -6.90
C LYS A 590 -21.36 9.22 -5.98
N ALA A 591 -22.47 9.82 -6.39
CA ALA A 591 -23.26 10.70 -5.53
C ALA A 591 -23.79 9.95 -4.29
N ALA A 592 -24.36 8.76 -4.47
CA ALA A 592 -24.83 7.91 -3.37
C ALA A 592 -23.69 7.57 -2.39
N THR A 593 -22.52 7.22 -2.93
CA THR A 593 -21.32 6.93 -2.12
C THR A 593 -20.89 8.16 -1.32
N ALA A 594 -20.80 9.34 -1.95
CA ALA A 594 -20.44 10.58 -1.27
C ALA A 594 -21.44 10.98 -0.17
N LEU A 595 -22.74 10.73 -0.37
CA LEU A 595 -23.78 10.96 0.64
C LEU A 595 -23.65 9.99 1.82
N GLY A 596 -23.42 8.69 1.55
CA GLY A 596 -23.13 7.70 2.59
C GLY A 596 -21.90 8.08 3.41
N ASP A 597 -20.85 8.56 2.75
CA ASP A 597 -19.62 9.02 3.41
C ASP A 597 -19.81 10.29 4.25
N SER A 598 -20.74 11.17 3.86
CA SER A 598 -21.14 12.32 4.68
C SER A 598 -21.72 11.86 6.02
N VAL A 599 -22.65 10.89 5.99
CA VAL A 599 -23.24 10.30 7.21
C VAL A 599 -22.20 9.51 8.02
N ARG A 600 -21.29 8.79 7.34
CA ARG A 600 -20.20 8.02 7.98
C ARG A 600 -19.24 8.90 8.79
N THR A 601 -19.11 10.15 8.37
CA THR A 601 -18.26 11.17 8.99
C THR A 601 -18.95 11.83 10.18
N ASP A 602 -20.18 12.31 9.96
CA ASP A 602 -21.00 12.94 10.98
C ASP A 602 -22.45 12.50 10.80
N PHE A 603 -22.95 11.69 11.73
CA PHE A 603 -24.31 11.16 11.69
C PHE A 603 -25.37 12.27 11.77
N HIS A 604 -25.08 13.42 12.39
CA HIS A 604 -26.03 14.52 12.49
C HIS A 604 -26.39 15.12 11.12
N ARG A 605 -25.57 14.88 10.09
CA ARG A 605 -25.83 15.29 8.70
C ARG A 605 -26.93 14.49 8.02
N ILE A 606 -27.43 13.40 8.60
CA ILE A 606 -28.47 12.58 8.00
C ILE A 606 -29.71 13.38 7.58
N LYS A 607 -30.04 14.47 8.30
CA LYS A 607 -31.13 15.39 7.95
C LYS A 607 -30.86 16.19 6.67
N SER A 608 -29.63 16.72 6.54
CA SER A 608 -29.16 17.46 5.35
C SER A 608 -29.12 16.54 4.14
N VAL A 609 -28.57 15.33 4.33
CA VAL A 609 -28.52 14.28 3.32
C VAL A 609 -29.92 13.87 2.88
N ALA A 610 -30.83 13.57 3.81
CA ALA A 610 -32.21 13.19 3.48
C ALA A 610 -32.96 14.27 2.70
N LYS A 611 -32.73 15.56 3.03
CA LYS A 611 -33.27 16.68 2.24
C LYS A 611 -32.74 16.65 0.80
N LEU A 612 -31.41 16.60 0.62
CA LEU A 612 -30.78 16.60 -0.70
C LEU A 612 -31.21 15.40 -1.57
N VAL A 613 -31.37 14.23 -0.94
CA VAL A 613 -31.87 13.02 -1.60
C VAL A 613 -33.32 13.17 -2.04
N THR A 614 -34.16 13.79 -1.20
CA THR A 614 -35.56 14.09 -1.53
C THR A 614 -35.63 15.07 -2.70
N ASP A 615 -34.89 16.18 -2.64
CA ASP A 615 -34.87 17.20 -3.68
C ASP A 615 -34.42 16.61 -5.03
N HIS A 616 -33.42 15.72 -5.03
CA HIS A 616 -32.98 15.05 -6.27
C HIS A 616 -33.98 14.00 -6.78
N ALA A 617 -34.64 13.26 -5.89
CA ALA A 617 -35.69 12.31 -6.27
C ALA A 617 -36.85 13.03 -6.96
N ASP A 618 -37.23 14.22 -6.47
CA ASP A 618 -38.26 15.07 -7.10
C ASP A 618 -37.83 15.52 -8.52
N VAL A 619 -36.56 15.87 -8.71
CA VAL A 619 -36.01 16.21 -10.04
C VAL A 619 -36.03 15.00 -10.99
N LEU A 620 -35.68 13.81 -10.51
CA LEU A 620 -35.73 12.58 -11.31
C LEU A 620 -37.17 12.21 -11.70
N GLU A 621 -38.14 12.36 -10.79
CA GLU A 621 -39.56 12.14 -11.09
C GLU A 621 -40.08 13.13 -12.14
N GLN A 622 -39.71 14.41 -12.04
CA GLN A 622 -40.09 15.40 -13.06
C GLN A 622 -39.49 15.09 -14.43
N LYS A 623 -38.26 14.56 -14.45
CA LYS A 623 -37.56 14.19 -15.70
C LYS A 623 -38.08 12.88 -16.29
N PHE A 624 -38.54 11.95 -15.46
CA PHE A 624 -38.98 10.61 -15.83
C PHE A 624 -40.31 10.22 -15.16
N PRO A 625 -41.42 10.94 -15.45
CA PRO A 625 -42.70 10.78 -14.75
C PRO A 625 -43.31 9.39 -14.89
N ASP A 626 -43.06 8.71 -16.00
CA ASP A 626 -43.59 7.37 -16.30
C ASP A 626 -42.65 6.22 -15.89
N SER A 627 -41.53 6.52 -15.23
CA SER A 627 -40.51 5.53 -14.84
C SER A 627 -40.19 5.57 -13.34
N PRO A 628 -41.13 5.15 -12.47
CA PRO A 628 -40.91 5.11 -11.02
C PRO A 628 -39.74 4.20 -10.62
N GLY A 629 -39.40 3.21 -11.46
CA GLY A 629 -38.24 2.34 -11.29
C GLY A 629 -36.93 3.10 -11.14
N THR A 630 -36.67 4.11 -11.99
CA THR A 630 -35.43 4.91 -11.97
C THR A 630 -35.22 5.61 -10.62
N VAL A 631 -36.29 6.20 -10.09
CA VAL A 631 -36.25 6.93 -8.81
C VAL A 631 -36.10 5.93 -7.66
N SER A 632 -36.84 4.82 -7.70
CA SER A 632 -36.74 3.77 -6.67
C SER A 632 -35.35 3.13 -6.62
N GLU A 633 -34.69 2.95 -7.78
CA GLU A 633 -33.33 2.42 -7.87
C GLU A 633 -32.31 3.40 -7.28
N TRP A 634 -32.43 4.69 -7.61
CA TRP A 634 -31.64 5.76 -6.99
C TRP A 634 -31.77 5.76 -5.47
N LEU A 635 -33.00 5.78 -4.94
CA LEU A 635 -33.25 5.79 -3.50
C LEU A 635 -32.70 4.53 -2.82
N THR A 636 -32.81 3.37 -3.47
CA THR A 636 -32.22 2.12 -2.98
C THR A 636 -30.69 2.23 -2.88
N LYS A 637 -30.02 2.76 -3.91
CA LYS A 637 -28.56 2.95 -3.92
C LYS A 637 -28.10 3.87 -2.79
N VAL A 638 -28.77 5.00 -2.61
CA VAL A 638 -28.47 5.96 -1.55
C VAL A 638 -28.67 5.35 -0.17
N LEU A 639 -29.81 4.71 0.08
CA LEU A 639 -30.09 4.09 1.38
C LEU A 639 -29.09 2.99 1.69
N GLY A 640 -28.69 2.18 0.71
CA GLY A 640 -27.61 1.19 0.88
C GLY A 640 -26.24 1.82 1.17
N ALA A 641 -25.94 2.99 0.60
CA ALA A 641 -24.71 3.74 0.93
C ALA A 641 -24.76 4.33 2.35
N ILE A 642 -25.91 4.87 2.77
CA ILE A 642 -26.13 5.37 4.14
C ILE A 642 -26.07 4.23 5.15
N GLU A 643 -26.68 3.08 4.87
CA GLU A 643 -26.62 1.87 5.70
C GLU A 643 -25.17 1.42 5.95
N LYS A 644 -24.35 1.38 4.89
CA LYS A 644 -22.92 1.05 5.00
C LYS A 644 -22.14 2.09 5.81
N GLY A 645 -22.56 3.36 5.75
CA GLY A 645 -21.96 4.46 6.50
C GLY A 645 -22.43 4.58 7.95
N ALA A 646 -23.61 4.06 8.29
CA ALA A 646 -24.22 4.19 9.60
C ALA A 646 -23.46 3.37 10.65
N ARG A 647 -22.99 4.06 11.71
CA ARG A 647 -22.33 3.42 12.86
C ARG A 647 -23.33 2.91 13.90
N ASP A 648 -24.49 3.55 13.99
CA ASP A 648 -25.55 3.18 14.94
C ASP A 648 -26.27 1.90 14.47
N PRO A 649 -26.24 0.80 15.25
CA PRO A 649 -26.87 -0.46 14.88
C PRO A 649 -28.39 -0.34 14.67
N LYS A 650 -29.07 0.55 15.41
CA LYS A 650 -30.53 0.74 15.29
C LYS A 650 -30.89 1.34 13.93
N THR A 651 -30.24 2.43 13.57
CA THR A 651 -30.44 3.09 12.27
C THR A 651 -30.06 2.16 11.12
N LYS A 652 -28.94 1.43 11.27
CA LYS A 652 -28.52 0.44 10.28
C LYS A 652 -29.59 -0.63 10.08
N GLY A 653 -30.06 -1.25 11.16
CA GLY A 653 -31.13 -2.26 11.11
C GLY A 653 -32.43 -1.73 10.50
N ALA A 654 -32.84 -0.51 10.86
CA ALA A 654 -34.03 0.12 10.29
C ALA A 654 -33.91 0.33 8.77
N ILE A 655 -32.74 0.73 8.27
CA ILE A 655 -32.49 0.86 6.84
C ILE A 655 -32.43 -0.53 6.16
N THR A 656 -31.81 -1.52 6.79
CA THR A 656 -31.78 -2.90 6.28
C THR A 656 -33.19 -3.46 6.11
N ASP A 657 -34.05 -3.29 7.11
CA ASP A 657 -35.44 -3.74 7.09
C ASP A 657 -36.24 -3.00 6.01
N LEU A 658 -36.06 -1.68 5.89
CA LEU A 658 -36.67 -0.88 4.83
C LEU A 658 -36.27 -1.38 3.43
N LEU A 659 -34.97 -1.63 3.20
CA LEU A 659 -34.45 -2.13 1.92
C LEU A 659 -35.01 -3.53 1.61
N LYS A 660 -35.13 -4.39 2.63
CA LYS A 660 -35.75 -5.72 2.49
C LYS A 660 -37.23 -5.60 2.13
N SER A 661 -38.00 -4.76 2.82
CA SER A 661 -39.41 -4.50 2.48
C SER A 661 -39.57 -3.93 1.07
N ALA A 662 -38.71 -2.99 0.67
CA ALA A 662 -38.71 -2.42 -0.68
C ALA A 662 -38.38 -3.46 -1.76
N SER A 663 -37.50 -4.43 -1.47
CA SER A 663 -37.19 -5.53 -2.41
C SER A 663 -38.34 -6.52 -2.61
N SER A 664 -39.25 -6.63 -1.64
CA SER A 664 -40.43 -7.49 -1.67
C SER A 664 -41.69 -6.79 -2.20
N ALA A 665 -41.59 -5.54 -2.65
CA ALA A 665 -42.72 -4.79 -3.18
C ALA A 665 -43.25 -5.41 -4.49
N GLN A 666 -44.56 -5.31 -4.73
CA GLN A 666 -45.21 -5.92 -5.90
C GLN A 666 -44.93 -5.16 -7.20
N ASN A 667 -44.61 -3.87 -7.11
CA ASN A 667 -44.28 -3.01 -8.26
C ASN A 667 -43.43 -1.81 -7.86
N ASP A 668 -42.86 -1.11 -8.86
CA ASP A 668 -41.97 0.04 -8.65
C ASP A 668 -42.63 1.23 -7.94
N ARG A 669 -43.95 1.42 -8.07
CA ARG A 669 -44.68 2.50 -7.38
C ARG A 669 -44.80 2.22 -5.88
N GLU A 670 -45.08 0.98 -5.52
CA GLU A 670 -45.10 0.54 -4.12
C GLU A 670 -43.69 0.66 -3.51
N ARG A 671 -42.67 0.20 -4.25
CA ARG A 671 -41.25 0.33 -3.84
C ARG A 671 -40.88 1.79 -3.59
N LEU A 672 -41.20 2.68 -4.53
CA LEU A 672 -40.92 4.12 -4.40
C LEU A 672 -41.62 4.74 -3.18
N LYS A 673 -42.89 4.38 -2.92
CA LYS A 673 -43.65 4.85 -1.77
C LYS A 673 -43.00 4.45 -0.45
N LEU A 674 -42.56 3.18 -0.33
CA LEU A 674 -41.86 2.67 0.85
C LEU A 674 -40.55 3.44 1.09
N LEU A 675 -39.73 3.59 0.04
CA LEU A 675 -38.42 4.25 0.13
C LEU A 675 -38.56 5.74 0.50
N ARG A 676 -39.55 6.47 -0.06
CA ARG A 676 -39.84 7.86 0.33
C ARG A 676 -40.29 7.97 1.79
N ALA A 677 -41.13 7.07 2.27
CA ALA A 677 -41.54 7.05 3.67
C ALA A 677 -40.34 6.83 4.59
N GLY A 678 -39.43 5.91 4.23
CA GLY A 678 -38.20 5.67 4.97
C GLY A 678 -37.26 6.87 5.01
N ILE A 679 -37.05 7.56 3.89
CA ILE A 679 -36.22 8.78 3.85
C ILE A 679 -36.85 9.91 4.67
N SER A 680 -38.17 10.03 4.66
CA SER A 680 -38.88 10.99 5.51
C SER A 680 -38.68 10.68 6.99
N ALA A 681 -38.70 9.40 7.38
CA ALA A 681 -38.43 8.99 8.76
C ALA A 681 -37.01 9.37 9.22
N LEU A 682 -36.01 9.33 8.32
CA LEU A 682 -34.65 9.80 8.61
C LEU A 682 -34.54 11.33 8.87
N ARG A 683 -35.58 12.11 8.54
CA ARG A 683 -35.64 13.57 8.83
C ARG A 683 -36.14 13.86 10.26
N VAL A 684 -36.80 12.90 10.91
CA VAL A 684 -37.45 13.02 12.23
C VAL A 684 -36.52 12.45 13.31
N PRO A 685 -36.39 13.06 14.51
CA PRO A 685 -35.47 12.55 15.52
C PRO A 685 -35.86 11.13 15.95
N ALA A 686 -34.90 10.20 15.93
CA ALA A 686 -34.96 9.06 16.83
C ALA A 686 -34.86 9.62 18.25
N GLY A 687 -35.87 9.38 19.10
CA GLY A 687 -35.85 9.80 20.50
C GLY A 687 -34.55 9.35 21.18
N HIS A 688 -33.96 10.27 21.96
CA HIS A 688 -32.72 10.08 22.71
C HIS A 688 -32.73 8.83 23.60
#